data_AF-A0A7W5E1C5-F1
#
_entry.id   AF-A0A7W5E1C5-F1
#
_cell.length_a   1.000
_cell.length_b   1.000
_cell.length_c   1.000
_cell.angle_alpha   90.00
_cell.angle_beta   90.00
_cell.angle_gamma   90.00
#
_symmetry.space_group_name_H-M   'P 1'
#
loop_
_entity.id
_entity.type
_entity.pdbx_description
1 polymer ?
#
loop_
_entity_poly.entity_id
_entity_poly.type
_entity_poly.pdbx_seq_one_letter_code
_entity_poly.pdbx_strand_id
1 'polypeptide(L)'
;MVRYRLSLLLLCLLFVAHYAGLRVAHADAGLYGTVGAKPIPVRELKLQLSKLSLTELERRLETIDSQLEWLCPISLRSGVGAVGIRSSVRSDPHHAEWFEVELAEAVPVHYIALVPTIWRDTKTGLRADGFPIEFRVVVGTDGDSEGTVVASYSAEDRLLPRIAPLVVECPGIIASWVRVEAIELSPRLWDSQYVFQLSELFVFSGDENVAQSRPVRTSSSSVAEGRHRRYLVDGFVPYLMDAREGEQSIAFLREGAADGDYEFTIDLGATRPLNRIHLHAIDLSDTIPQANRDGIGIPKQMRLEGANQPDFSDAVLLQEFDFPTVYDLGPIIMRRFPKTPCRYVRLTAIEPDAIMRGGKLTPRIGFAEIELFSDEKNVAAELPFEANFVVYNPMRPLSALTDGRNFYGTILPIREWMIELALRHELETERPYVAEELNRRYSQQKVHLTWLTWLAVLLAVGIGVTIMIDRVVRMRQLANLKERFAADLHDELGANLHVIGLLGDLAQAAVGSPKKLKSLHQRIRVMTERSGTAVQYCTNILEAKGLYQDLYEDMQRTTQRIMADIDGELSFEGDADVLKRLGPRTRADLFLFYKECLVNISRHSQATQFDAHLTASGSDLSLVVSDNGHGLTAPLANKVPPSLQRRARLLGAQVTAKHPSEGGTHIELNLRTRKWGRRK
;
A
#
# COMPACT_ATOMS: atom_id res chain seq x y z
N MET A 1 19.09 28.96 -8.56
CA MET A 1 19.45 27.92 -7.57
C MET A 1 19.68 28.45 -6.15
N VAL A 2 20.18 29.68 -5.95
CA VAL A 2 20.43 30.24 -4.60
C VAL A 2 19.16 30.71 -3.87
N ARG A 3 18.15 31.24 -4.60
CA ARG A 3 16.88 31.71 -3.99
C ARG A 3 15.95 30.59 -3.48
N TYR A 4 16.06 29.38 -4.05
CA TYR A 4 15.27 28.22 -3.60
C TYR A 4 15.85 27.60 -2.31
N ARG A 5 17.17 27.63 -2.11
CA ARG A 5 17.80 27.16 -0.86
C ARG A 5 17.56 28.08 0.32
N LEU A 6 17.53 29.40 0.10
CA LEU A 6 17.21 30.36 1.18
C LEU A 6 15.76 30.24 1.65
N SER A 7 14.82 30.00 0.72
CA SER A 7 13.41 29.85 1.05
C SER A 7 13.13 28.53 1.79
N LEU A 8 13.86 27.45 1.45
CA LEU A 8 13.76 26.17 2.16
C LEU A 8 14.38 26.24 3.57
N LEU A 9 15.50 26.96 3.74
CA LEU A 9 16.11 27.19 5.05
C LEU A 9 15.23 28.09 5.94
N LEU A 10 14.60 29.11 5.36
CA LEU A 10 13.68 29.97 6.11
C LEU A 10 12.39 29.23 6.49
N LEU A 11 11.90 28.33 5.63
CA LEU A 11 10.76 27.45 5.95
C LEU A 11 11.14 26.45 7.05
N CYS A 12 12.33 25.86 7.01
CA CYS A 12 12.85 24.98 8.08
C CYS A 12 13.05 25.73 9.41
N LEU A 13 13.59 26.96 9.38
CA LEU A 13 13.77 27.78 10.59
C LEU A 13 12.43 28.24 11.18
N LEU A 14 11.44 28.56 10.34
CA LEU A 14 10.08 28.86 10.79
C LEU A 14 9.37 27.61 11.33
N PHE A 15 9.65 26.42 10.78
CA PHE A 15 9.14 25.15 11.30
C PHE A 15 9.74 24.79 12.66
N VAL A 16 11.06 24.96 12.82
CA VAL A 16 11.78 24.71 14.08
C VAL A 16 11.35 25.68 15.19
N ALA A 17 11.16 26.97 14.87
CA ALA A 17 10.70 27.96 15.84
C ALA A 17 9.21 27.80 16.23
N HIS A 18 8.36 27.33 15.30
CA HIS A 18 6.96 27.05 15.61
C HIS A 18 6.78 25.75 16.40
N TYR A 19 7.65 24.75 16.22
CA TYR A 19 7.62 23.48 16.98
C TYR A 19 8.21 23.57 18.38
N ALA A 20 9.25 24.40 18.60
CA ALA A 20 9.82 24.60 19.94
C ALA A 20 8.82 25.21 20.94
N GLY A 21 7.87 26.02 20.46
CA GLY A 21 6.77 26.57 21.26
C GLY A 21 5.53 25.67 21.39
N LEU A 22 5.50 24.54 20.68
CA LEU A 22 4.37 23.60 20.63
C LEU A 22 4.64 22.25 21.29
N ARG A 23 5.81 22.04 21.92
CA ARG A 23 6.21 20.76 22.54
C ARG A 23 5.21 20.20 23.57
N VAL A 24 4.27 21.01 24.08
CA VAL A 24 3.22 20.56 25.02
C VAL A 24 1.78 20.95 24.58
N ALA A 25 1.60 21.73 23.51
CA ALA A 25 0.28 22.17 23.08
C ALA A 25 -0.25 21.30 21.94
N HIS A 26 -0.87 20.17 22.30
CA HIS A 26 -1.57 19.25 21.40
C HIS A 26 -0.70 18.64 20.29
N ALA A 27 0.11 17.65 20.66
CA ALA A 27 0.45 16.60 19.70
C ALA A 27 -0.88 15.96 19.24
N ASP A 28 -1.25 16.22 17.99
CA ASP A 28 -2.46 15.69 17.36
C ASP A 28 -2.42 14.16 17.45
N ALA A 29 -3.20 13.63 18.38
CA ALA A 29 -3.11 12.26 18.82
C ALA A 29 -3.84 11.36 17.80
N GLY A 30 -3.12 10.38 17.26
CA GLY A 30 -3.78 9.24 16.65
C GLY A 30 -4.47 8.36 17.69
N LEU A 31 -4.75 7.11 17.28
CA LEU A 31 -5.62 6.19 18.00
C LEU A 31 -5.30 6.03 19.50
N TYR A 32 -4.04 6.14 19.95
CA TYR A 32 -3.65 5.99 21.35
C TYR A 32 -3.86 7.22 22.28
N GLY A 33 -4.48 8.30 21.81
CA GLY A 33 -4.84 9.44 22.66
C GLY A 33 -3.65 10.32 23.11
N THR A 34 -3.98 11.40 23.83
CA THR A 34 -3.00 12.32 24.43
C THR A 34 -2.15 11.60 25.47
N VAL A 35 -0.97 12.15 25.77
CA VAL A 35 -0.09 11.63 26.83
C VAL A 35 -0.88 11.46 28.13
N GLY A 36 -0.87 10.25 28.69
CA GLY A 36 -1.59 9.93 29.93
C GLY A 36 -3.00 9.39 29.73
N ALA A 37 -3.47 9.27 28.48
CA ALA A 37 -4.66 8.52 28.15
C ALA A 37 -4.47 7.02 28.46
N LYS A 38 -5.56 6.36 28.87
CA LYS A 38 -5.56 4.92 29.10
C LYS A 38 -5.19 4.20 27.78
N PRO A 39 -4.19 3.30 27.76
CA PRO A 39 -3.83 2.55 26.57
C PRO A 39 -5.04 1.77 26.03
N ILE A 40 -5.20 1.78 24.71
CA ILE A 40 -6.32 1.07 24.08
C ILE A 40 -6.04 -0.43 24.10
N PRO A 41 -6.99 -1.26 24.58
CA PRO A 41 -6.87 -2.71 24.50
C PRO A 41 -6.59 -3.17 23.07
N VAL A 42 -5.65 -4.09 22.88
CA VAL A 42 -5.19 -4.55 21.54
C VAL A 42 -6.34 -4.98 20.62
N ARG A 43 -7.41 -5.58 21.18
CA ARG A 43 -8.59 -5.99 20.42
C ARG A 43 -9.33 -4.79 19.83
N GLU A 44 -9.50 -3.74 20.63
CA GLU A 44 -10.14 -2.51 20.20
C GLU A 44 -9.25 -1.77 19.21
N LEU A 45 -7.94 -1.69 19.46
CA LEU A 45 -6.99 -1.14 18.50
C LEU A 45 -7.11 -1.81 17.14
N LYS A 46 -7.07 -3.15 17.08
CA LYS A 46 -7.22 -3.91 15.83
C LYS A 46 -8.54 -3.61 15.14
N LEU A 47 -9.63 -3.46 15.91
CA LEU A 47 -10.94 -3.10 15.37
C LEU A 47 -10.92 -1.69 14.77
N GLN A 48 -10.32 -0.72 15.45
CA GLN A 48 -10.21 0.66 14.97
C GLN A 48 -9.30 0.75 13.73
N LEU A 49 -8.15 0.08 13.73
CA LEU A 49 -7.25 -0.02 12.57
C LEU A 49 -7.94 -0.67 11.36
N SER A 50 -8.82 -1.66 11.58
CA SER A 50 -9.58 -2.29 10.51
C SER A 50 -10.57 -1.33 9.81
N LYS A 51 -11.00 -0.26 10.49
CA LYS A 51 -11.92 0.75 9.95
C LYS A 51 -11.22 1.82 9.11
N LEU A 52 -9.91 2.01 9.31
CA LEU A 52 -9.13 2.99 8.54
C LEU A 52 -8.99 2.57 7.07
N SER A 53 -8.84 3.54 6.19
CA SER A 53 -8.45 3.34 4.79
C SER A 53 -6.95 3.03 4.68
N LEU A 54 -6.51 2.57 3.50
CA LEU A 54 -5.10 2.28 3.24
C LEU A 54 -4.21 3.53 3.42
N THR A 55 -4.66 4.67 2.89
CA THR A 55 -3.94 5.95 3.00
C THR A 55 -3.88 6.46 4.44
N GLU A 56 -4.92 6.22 5.25
CA GLU A 56 -4.90 6.56 6.67
C GLU A 56 -3.93 5.68 7.45
N LEU A 57 -3.84 4.38 7.13
CA LEU A 57 -2.85 3.48 7.73
C LEU A 57 -1.41 3.86 7.34
N GLU A 58 -1.17 4.20 6.07
CA GLU A 58 0.13 4.70 5.58
C GLU A 58 0.54 5.97 6.34
N ARG A 59 -0.37 6.96 6.41
CA ARG A 59 -0.13 8.21 7.15
C ARG A 59 0.10 7.95 8.64
N ARG A 60 -0.65 7.04 9.26
CA ARG A 60 -0.48 6.70 10.68
C ARG A 60 0.90 6.08 10.93
N LEU A 61 1.33 5.16 10.07
CA LEU A 61 2.66 4.55 10.18
C LEU A 61 3.77 5.60 10.02
N GLU A 62 3.66 6.48 9.02
CA GLU A 62 4.60 7.59 8.80
C GLU A 62 4.62 8.56 10.00
N THR A 63 3.46 8.86 10.59
CA THR A 63 3.35 9.71 11.79
C THR A 63 4.05 9.06 12.98
N ILE A 64 3.80 7.77 13.21
CA ILE A 64 4.46 7.01 14.27
C ILE A 64 5.98 7.02 14.08
N ASP A 65 6.46 6.69 12.88
CA ASP A 65 7.89 6.66 12.57
C ASP A 65 8.54 8.04 12.76
N SER A 66 7.87 9.11 12.32
CA SER A 66 8.34 10.48 12.52
C SER A 66 8.40 10.87 14.00
N GLN A 67 7.38 10.53 14.79
CA GLN A 67 7.37 10.82 16.23
C GLN A 67 8.46 10.03 16.97
N LEU A 68 8.62 8.74 16.66
CA LEU A 68 9.68 7.91 17.24
C LEU A 68 11.09 8.39 16.87
N GLU A 69 11.24 9.18 15.81
CA GLU A 69 12.49 9.83 15.44
C GLU A 69 12.86 10.99 16.38
N TRP A 70 11.90 11.63 17.03
CA TRP A 70 12.18 12.78 17.90
C TRP A 70 12.07 12.47 19.40
N LEU A 71 11.30 11.44 19.79
CA LEU A 71 11.13 11.07 21.19
C LEU A 71 12.41 10.47 21.81
N CYS A 72 12.65 10.80 23.07
CA CYS A 72 13.70 10.21 23.91
C CYS A 72 13.75 8.68 23.79
N PRO A 73 14.91 8.07 23.43
CA PRO A 73 15.07 6.62 23.50
C PRO A 73 15.00 6.11 24.94
N ILE A 74 14.50 4.88 25.12
CA ILE A 74 14.53 4.18 26.41
C ILE A 74 15.92 3.56 26.61
N SER A 75 16.86 4.38 27.04
CA SER A 75 18.24 3.98 27.35
C SER A 75 18.35 3.61 28.83
N LEU A 76 18.69 2.36 29.15
CA LEU A 76 18.85 1.93 30.54
C LEU A 76 20.23 2.31 31.09
N ARG A 77 20.26 2.75 32.35
CA ARG A 77 21.53 2.88 33.08
C ARG A 77 22.08 1.49 33.45
N SER A 78 23.39 1.39 33.48
CA SER A 78 24.11 0.26 34.10
C SER A 78 24.80 0.72 35.37
N GLY A 79 25.09 -0.21 36.28
CA GLY A 79 25.79 0.08 37.54
C GLY A 79 25.07 -0.49 38.76
N VAL A 80 25.30 0.12 39.92
CA VAL A 80 24.75 -0.25 41.22
C VAL A 80 24.09 0.97 41.83
N GLY A 81 22.79 0.90 42.07
CA GLY A 81 22.01 2.00 42.65
C GLY A 81 20.70 1.52 43.27
N ALA A 82 19.89 2.48 43.72
CA ALA A 82 18.55 2.20 44.23
C ALA A 82 17.70 1.53 43.14
N VAL A 83 16.94 0.51 43.54
CA VAL A 83 16.05 -0.27 42.64
C VAL A 83 14.58 0.13 42.83
N GLY A 84 14.26 0.78 43.96
CA GLY A 84 12.91 1.18 44.33
C GLY A 84 12.33 0.38 45.50
N ILE A 85 11.02 0.15 45.47
CA ILE A 85 10.27 -0.51 46.54
C ILE A 85 9.73 -1.87 46.10
N ARG A 86 9.58 -2.79 47.06
CA ARG A 86 9.00 -4.11 46.84
C ARG A 86 8.09 -4.49 48.02
N SER A 87 6.90 -5.01 47.72
CA SER A 87 5.99 -5.59 48.71
C SER A 87 6.58 -6.87 49.32
N SER A 88 5.98 -7.36 50.39
CA SER A 88 6.26 -8.73 50.83
C SER A 88 5.86 -9.74 49.75
N VAL A 89 6.55 -10.88 49.76
CA VAL A 89 6.30 -11.95 48.80
C VAL A 89 4.99 -12.65 49.11
N ARG A 90 4.16 -12.89 48.09
CA ARG A 90 2.85 -13.52 48.21
C ARG A 90 2.77 -14.81 47.39
N SER A 91 1.97 -15.74 47.89
CA SER A 91 1.60 -16.97 47.20
C SER A 91 0.34 -16.81 46.34
N ASP A 92 -0.50 -15.83 46.66
CA ASP A 92 -1.75 -15.52 45.96
C ASP A 92 -1.57 -14.24 45.12
N PRO A 93 -1.83 -14.28 43.80
CA PRO A 93 -1.77 -13.10 42.94
C PRO A 93 -2.82 -12.04 43.28
N HIS A 94 -3.96 -12.38 43.90
CA HIS A 94 -5.04 -11.43 44.19
C HIS A 94 -4.92 -10.80 45.58
N HIS A 95 -3.77 -10.98 46.24
CA HIS A 95 -3.53 -10.33 47.52
C HIS A 95 -3.35 -8.83 47.31
N ALA A 96 -4.20 -8.02 47.95
CA ALA A 96 -4.14 -6.57 47.85
C ALA A 96 -2.83 -6.03 48.42
N GLU A 97 -2.07 -5.31 47.59
CA GLU A 97 -0.88 -4.57 47.99
C GLU A 97 -0.99 -3.12 47.52
N TRP A 98 -0.50 -2.17 48.30
CA TRP A 98 -0.56 -0.77 47.94
C TRP A 98 0.64 0.02 48.44
N PHE A 99 0.98 1.07 47.69
CA PHE A 99 1.95 2.08 48.07
C PHE A 99 1.28 3.45 48.05
N GLU A 100 1.42 4.21 49.13
CA GLU A 100 0.84 5.53 49.31
C GLU A 100 1.94 6.54 49.61
N VAL A 101 1.88 7.69 48.94
CA VAL A 101 2.77 8.82 49.14
C VAL A 101 1.97 9.98 49.71
N GLU A 102 2.40 10.49 50.86
CA GLU A 102 1.80 11.67 51.51
C GLU A 102 2.44 12.94 50.95
N LEU A 103 1.65 13.84 50.38
CA LEU A 103 2.12 15.13 49.86
C LEU A 103 2.29 16.14 51.00
N ALA A 104 3.03 17.22 50.74
CA ALA A 104 3.29 18.23 51.77
C ALA A 104 2.03 19.01 52.18
N GLU A 105 1.17 19.26 51.21
CA GLU A 105 -0.09 19.99 51.33
C GLU A 105 -1.03 19.55 50.20
N ALA A 106 -2.29 19.99 50.26
CA ALA A 106 -3.25 19.72 49.21
C ALA A 106 -2.93 20.56 47.96
N VAL A 107 -2.49 19.92 46.89
CA VAL A 107 -2.04 20.57 45.63
C VAL A 107 -2.73 19.99 44.40
N PRO A 108 -2.86 20.77 43.30
CA PRO A 108 -3.40 20.26 42.05
C PRO A 108 -2.44 19.28 41.36
N VAL A 109 -2.84 18.02 41.27
CA VAL A 109 -2.09 16.97 40.57
C VAL A 109 -2.48 16.96 39.09
N HIS A 110 -1.46 17.10 38.23
CA HIS A 110 -1.60 17.14 36.77
C HIS A 110 -1.16 15.82 36.11
N TYR A 111 -0.09 15.21 36.61
CA TYR A 111 0.41 13.94 36.09
C TYR A 111 0.95 13.06 37.21
N ILE A 112 0.74 11.76 37.09
CA ILE A 112 1.36 10.75 37.96
C ILE A 112 2.15 9.80 37.06
N ALA A 113 3.44 9.62 37.31
CA ALA A 113 4.26 8.69 36.54
C ALA A 113 4.70 7.51 37.42
N LEU A 114 4.34 6.30 37.02
CA LEU A 114 4.73 5.05 37.66
C LEU A 114 5.89 4.42 36.91
N VAL A 115 7.07 4.37 37.54
CA VAL A 115 8.26 3.82 36.89
C VAL A 115 8.42 2.35 37.26
N PRO A 116 8.44 1.43 36.27
CA PRO A 116 8.61 0.01 36.56
C PRO A 116 10.04 -0.31 37.02
N THR A 117 10.17 -1.25 37.94
CA THR A 117 11.44 -1.94 38.18
C THR A 117 11.74 -2.84 36.97
N ILE A 118 12.93 -2.71 36.37
CA ILE A 118 13.29 -3.45 35.16
C ILE A 118 14.17 -4.66 35.49
N TRP A 119 13.85 -5.79 34.88
CA TRP A 119 14.61 -7.03 34.96
C TRP A 119 15.16 -7.45 33.59
N ARG A 120 16.36 -8.02 33.61
CA ARG A 120 17.00 -8.61 32.45
C ARG A 120 16.68 -10.11 32.36
N ASP A 121 15.79 -10.45 31.43
CA ASP A 121 15.42 -11.82 31.09
C ASP A 121 16.30 -12.35 29.94
N THR A 122 16.87 -13.54 30.12
CA THR A 122 17.81 -14.13 29.17
C THR A 122 17.16 -14.57 27.85
N LYS A 123 15.84 -14.71 27.79
CA LYS A 123 15.08 -15.14 26.61
C LYS A 123 14.42 -13.98 25.88
N THR A 124 13.86 -13.01 26.63
CA THR A 124 13.07 -11.91 26.03
C THR A 124 13.74 -10.54 26.17
N GLY A 125 14.95 -10.46 26.70
CA GLY A 125 15.67 -9.20 26.88
C GLY A 125 15.27 -8.45 28.15
N LEU A 126 14.48 -7.40 28.03
CA LEU A 126 14.09 -6.54 29.16
C LEU A 126 12.59 -6.62 29.40
N ARG A 127 12.17 -6.62 30.67
CA ARG A 127 10.76 -6.52 31.06
C ARG A 127 10.63 -5.95 32.46
N ALA A 128 9.45 -5.45 32.82
CA ALA A 128 9.14 -5.11 34.21
C ALA A 128 9.17 -6.35 35.12
N ASP A 129 9.62 -6.17 36.36
CA ASP A 129 9.54 -7.15 37.46
C ASP A 129 8.62 -6.61 38.56
N GLY A 130 7.57 -7.36 38.89
CA GLY A 130 6.62 -6.99 39.95
C GLY A 130 5.71 -5.79 39.65
N PHE A 131 5.69 -5.26 38.42
CA PHE A 131 4.69 -4.26 38.02
C PHE A 131 3.31 -4.94 37.94
N PRO A 132 2.25 -4.38 38.54
CA PRO A 132 0.97 -5.10 38.70
C PRO A 132 0.26 -5.34 37.37
N ILE A 133 -0.51 -6.44 37.30
CA ILE A 133 -1.32 -6.84 36.14
C ILE A 133 -2.63 -6.06 36.14
N GLU A 134 -3.30 -6.00 37.30
CA GLU A 134 -4.50 -5.21 37.54
C GLU A 134 -4.25 -4.28 38.73
N PHE A 135 -4.56 -2.99 38.58
CA PHE A 135 -4.36 -2.00 39.61
C PHE A 135 -5.17 -0.73 39.35
N ARG A 136 -5.27 0.10 40.39
CA ARG A 136 -5.85 1.45 40.29
C ARG A 136 -4.96 2.48 40.96
N VAL A 137 -5.01 3.70 40.43
CA VAL A 137 -4.37 4.88 41.01
C VAL A 137 -5.48 5.71 41.65
N VAL A 138 -5.30 6.01 42.94
CA VAL A 138 -6.26 6.71 43.78
C VAL A 138 -5.58 7.94 44.34
N VAL A 139 -6.29 9.07 44.35
CA VAL A 139 -5.81 10.31 44.97
C VAL A 139 -6.86 10.79 45.96
N GLY A 140 -6.45 11.42 47.05
CA GLY A 140 -7.39 11.96 48.01
C GLY A 140 -6.81 13.10 48.82
N THR A 141 -7.62 13.63 49.73
CA THR A 141 -7.23 14.69 50.67
C THR A 141 -7.28 14.17 52.10
N ASP A 142 -6.76 14.89 53.08
CA ASP A 142 -6.72 14.44 54.48
C ASP A 142 -8.11 14.14 55.07
N GLY A 143 -9.16 14.78 54.54
CA GLY A 143 -10.55 14.54 54.92
C GLY A 143 -11.26 13.42 54.15
N ASP A 144 -10.62 12.86 53.12
CA ASP A 144 -11.15 11.80 52.25
C ASP A 144 -10.19 10.62 52.23
N SER A 145 -10.46 9.63 53.08
CA SER A 145 -9.64 8.41 53.19
C SER A 145 -9.95 7.35 52.12
N GLU A 146 -11.10 7.45 51.44
CA GLU A 146 -11.43 6.54 50.33
C GLU A 146 -10.77 7.02 49.04
N GLY A 147 -10.71 8.34 48.85
CA GLY A 147 -10.13 8.98 47.69
C GLY A 147 -10.96 8.78 46.42
N THR A 148 -10.45 9.34 45.33
CA THR A 148 -11.00 9.24 43.99
C THR A 148 -10.08 8.41 43.10
N VAL A 149 -10.64 7.42 42.41
CA VAL A 149 -9.90 6.64 41.41
C VAL A 149 -9.68 7.50 40.17
N VAL A 150 -8.41 7.80 39.86
CA VAL A 150 -8.03 8.60 38.69
C VAL A 150 -7.65 7.74 37.48
N ALA A 151 -7.21 6.51 37.72
CA ALA A 151 -6.97 5.54 36.67
C ALA A 151 -7.17 4.11 37.16
N SER A 152 -7.59 3.23 36.27
CA SER A 152 -7.72 1.79 36.53
C SER A 152 -7.28 0.99 35.31
N TYR A 153 -6.53 -0.07 35.56
CA TYR A 153 -5.96 -0.94 34.55
C TYR A 153 -6.20 -2.39 34.91
N SER A 154 -6.52 -3.20 33.90
CA SER A 154 -6.85 -4.61 33.99
C SER A 154 -5.94 -5.44 33.09
N ALA A 155 -6.00 -6.77 33.23
CA ALA A 155 -5.29 -7.68 32.34
C ALA A 155 -5.66 -7.50 30.85
N GLU A 156 -6.86 -7.00 30.54
CA GLU A 156 -7.31 -6.74 29.16
C GLU A 156 -6.58 -5.57 28.50
N ASP A 157 -6.11 -4.62 29.30
CA ASP A 157 -5.37 -3.44 28.84
C ASP A 157 -3.96 -3.80 28.36
N ARG A 158 -3.46 -5.00 28.72
CA ARG A 158 -2.17 -5.57 28.26
C ARG A 158 -0.98 -4.59 28.39
N LEU A 159 -0.89 -3.92 29.53
CA LEU A 159 0.22 -3.03 29.83
C LEU A 159 1.59 -3.73 29.79
N LEU A 160 1.64 -5.04 30.07
CA LEU A 160 2.88 -5.80 30.11
C LEU A 160 3.15 -6.52 28.77
N PRO A 161 4.43 -6.59 28.33
CA PRO A 161 5.64 -6.10 29.00
C PRO A 161 5.82 -4.57 28.84
N ARG A 162 5.92 -3.85 29.96
CA ARG A 162 6.25 -2.43 30.01
C ARG A 162 7.68 -2.26 30.49
N ILE A 163 8.47 -1.45 29.80
CA ILE A 163 9.82 -1.06 30.28
C ILE A 163 9.99 0.44 30.43
N ALA A 164 8.97 1.24 30.04
CA ALA A 164 8.94 2.68 30.18
C ALA A 164 8.04 3.09 31.38
N PRO A 165 8.09 4.35 31.83
CA PRO A 165 7.11 4.87 32.78
C PRO A 165 5.69 4.73 32.24
N LEU A 166 4.72 4.49 33.13
CA LEU A 166 3.31 4.69 32.84
C LEU A 166 2.90 6.05 33.38
N VAL A 167 2.48 6.96 32.50
CA VAL A 167 1.97 8.28 32.88
C VAL A 167 0.45 8.24 32.92
N VAL A 168 -0.12 8.82 33.97
CA VAL A 168 -1.56 9.03 34.17
C VAL A 168 -1.80 10.53 34.18
N GLU A 169 -2.64 11.00 33.27
CA GLU A 169 -3.09 12.40 33.26
C GLU A 169 -4.19 12.61 34.32
N CYS A 170 -4.03 13.66 35.11
CA CYS A 170 -4.99 14.08 36.12
C CYS A 170 -5.40 15.52 35.80
N PRO A 171 -6.70 15.85 35.69
CA PRO A 171 -7.14 17.20 35.33
C PRO A 171 -7.06 18.17 36.51
N GLY A 172 -5.88 18.34 37.12
CA GLY A 172 -5.63 19.27 38.23
C GLY A 172 -6.37 18.90 39.52
N ILE A 173 -6.57 17.60 39.79
CA ILE A 173 -7.30 17.13 40.97
C ILE A 173 -6.51 17.50 42.22
N ILE A 174 -7.16 18.17 43.17
CA ILE A 174 -6.54 18.52 44.45
C ILE A 174 -6.35 17.25 45.29
N ALA A 175 -5.11 16.97 45.68
CA ALA A 175 -4.76 15.83 46.51
C ALA A 175 -3.70 16.19 47.56
N SER A 176 -3.79 15.58 48.74
CA SER A 176 -2.73 15.55 49.76
C SER A 176 -2.07 14.16 49.88
N TRP A 177 -2.59 13.14 49.18
CA TRP A 177 -1.97 11.83 49.07
C TRP A 177 -2.28 11.15 47.74
N VAL A 178 -1.38 10.28 47.29
CA VAL A 178 -1.53 9.45 46.08
C VAL A 178 -1.23 8.01 46.44
N ARG A 179 -2.11 7.08 46.06
CA ARG A 179 -1.98 5.65 46.32
C ARG A 179 -2.09 4.84 45.03
N VAL A 180 -1.20 3.86 44.87
CA VAL A 180 -1.30 2.84 43.84
C VAL A 180 -1.69 1.53 44.51
N GLU A 181 -2.83 0.98 44.13
CA GLU A 181 -3.40 -0.25 44.69
C GLU A 181 -3.34 -1.37 43.66
N ALA A 182 -2.49 -2.35 43.89
CA ALA A 182 -2.38 -3.56 43.10
C ALA A 182 -3.49 -4.55 43.50
N ILE A 183 -4.30 -4.94 42.52
CA ILE A 183 -5.42 -5.87 42.62
C ILE A 183 -4.96 -7.26 42.19
N GLU A 184 -4.18 -7.35 41.10
CA GLU A 184 -3.53 -8.57 40.63
C GLU A 184 -2.02 -8.33 40.51
N LEU A 185 -1.25 -9.09 41.28
CA LEU A 185 0.21 -9.02 41.36
C LEU A 185 0.89 -9.79 40.21
N SER A 186 2.07 -9.33 39.81
CA SER A 186 2.89 -10.04 38.83
C SER A 186 3.79 -11.11 39.47
N PRO A 187 3.97 -12.27 38.81
CA PRO A 187 4.91 -13.29 39.27
C PRO A 187 6.37 -12.88 39.00
N ARG A 188 7.26 -13.16 39.96
CA ARG A 188 8.71 -13.03 39.82
C ARG A 188 9.27 -14.11 38.91
N LEU A 189 10.31 -13.78 38.17
CA LEU A 189 10.81 -14.63 37.09
C LEU A 189 11.56 -15.89 37.55
N TRP A 190 12.14 -15.90 38.75
CA TRP A 190 13.00 -17.00 39.21
C TRP A 190 12.30 -18.03 40.11
N ASP A 191 11.16 -17.68 40.72
CA ASP A 191 10.41 -18.57 41.62
C ASP A 191 8.88 -18.51 41.47
N SER A 192 8.38 -17.70 40.53
CA SER A 192 6.94 -17.53 40.26
C SER A 192 6.11 -17.07 41.46
N GLN A 193 6.73 -16.54 42.52
CA GLN A 193 6.00 -15.91 43.63
C GLN A 193 5.58 -14.49 43.26
N TYR A 194 4.53 -13.98 43.89
CA TYR A 194 3.91 -12.71 43.50
C TYR A 194 4.39 -11.55 44.35
N VAL A 195 4.61 -10.39 43.71
CA VAL A 195 5.06 -9.15 44.35
C VAL A 195 4.53 -7.93 43.61
N PHE A 196 4.41 -6.82 44.33
CA PHE A 196 4.22 -5.49 43.78
C PHE A 196 5.53 -4.69 43.93
N GLN A 197 6.01 -4.08 42.85
CA GLN A 197 7.25 -3.30 42.80
C GLN A 197 7.12 -2.10 41.88
N LEU A 198 7.76 -1.01 42.28
CA LEU A 198 7.98 0.18 41.46
C LEU A 198 9.40 0.67 41.72
N SER A 199 10.04 1.19 40.67
CA SER A 199 11.33 1.86 40.80
C SER A 199 11.17 3.23 41.42
N GLU A 200 10.15 3.97 41.02
CA GLU A 200 9.94 5.38 41.37
C GLU A 200 8.48 5.78 41.07
N LEU A 201 7.96 6.77 41.80
CA LEU A 201 6.63 7.34 41.62
C LEU A 201 6.74 8.87 41.66
N PHE A 202 6.51 9.48 40.51
CA PHE A 202 6.42 10.94 40.40
C PHE A 202 4.97 11.40 40.51
N VAL A 203 4.74 12.49 41.24
CA VAL A 203 3.48 13.22 41.26
C VAL A 203 3.78 14.66 40.87
N PHE A 204 3.26 15.11 39.73
CA PHE A 204 3.54 16.44 39.20
C PHE A 204 2.39 17.41 39.46
N SER A 205 2.71 18.55 40.07
CA SER A 205 1.87 19.75 40.11
C SER A 205 2.57 20.82 39.29
N GLY A 206 2.04 21.16 38.11
CA GLY A 206 2.83 21.90 37.13
C GLY A 206 4.07 21.08 36.74
N ASP A 207 5.24 21.69 36.69
CA ASP A 207 6.52 20.99 36.39
C ASP A 207 7.16 20.34 37.61
N GLU A 208 6.55 20.51 38.78
CA GLU A 208 7.16 20.17 40.04
C GLU A 208 6.76 18.76 40.52
N ASN A 209 7.75 17.90 40.79
CA ASN A 209 7.52 16.61 41.47
C ASN A 209 7.24 16.81 42.97
N VAL A 210 5.98 16.91 43.36
CA VAL A 210 5.54 17.11 44.75
C VAL A 210 5.66 15.87 45.63
N ALA A 211 5.89 14.69 45.05
CA ALA A 211 6.17 13.46 45.79
C ALA A 211 7.62 13.39 46.32
N GLN A 212 8.53 14.21 45.78
CA GLN A 212 9.96 14.11 46.07
C GLN A 212 10.27 14.12 47.57
N SER A 213 10.95 13.06 48.03
CA SER A 213 11.41 12.85 49.40
C SER A 213 10.30 12.94 50.45
N ARG A 214 9.05 12.66 50.06
CA ARG A 214 7.90 12.61 50.96
C ARG A 214 7.79 11.28 51.71
N PRO A 215 7.04 11.21 52.83
CA PRO A 215 6.74 9.96 53.51
C PRO A 215 5.99 8.98 52.61
N VAL A 216 6.36 7.69 52.71
CA VAL A 216 5.73 6.59 51.98
C VAL A 216 5.15 5.58 52.96
N ARG A 217 3.86 5.30 52.84
CA ARG A 217 3.13 4.25 53.56
C ARG A 217 2.88 3.07 52.64
N THR A 218 2.88 1.87 53.19
CA THR A 218 2.69 0.65 52.39
C THR A 218 1.84 -0.37 53.15
N SER A 219 1.15 -1.24 52.42
CA SER A 219 0.52 -2.45 52.95
C SER A 219 1.53 -3.42 53.55
N SER A 220 2.65 -3.59 52.84
CA SER A 220 3.77 -4.43 53.24
C SER A 220 5.05 -3.91 52.58
N SER A 221 6.21 -4.34 53.05
CA SER A 221 7.48 -3.98 52.42
C SER A 221 8.55 -5.02 52.69
N SER A 222 9.37 -5.30 51.69
CA SER A 222 10.62 -6.03 51.81
C SER A 222 11.78 -5.04 51.81
N VAL A 223 12.62 -5.10 52.83
CA VAL A 223 13.86 -4.31 52.92
C VAL A 223 15.04 -5.17 52.52
N ALA A 224 15.83 -4.69 51.57
CA ALA A 224 17.07 -5.31 51.13
C ALA A 224 18.01 -4.23 50.57
N GLU A 225 19.22 -4.61 50.19
CA GLU A 225 20.13 -3.72 49.48
C GLU A 225 19.48 -3.15 48.21
N GLY A 226 19.53 -1.82 48.06
CA GLY A 226 18.84 -1.09 46.98
C GLY A 226 17.31 -1.13 47.03
N ARG A 227 16.69 -1.71 48.07
CA ARG A 227 15.22 -1.77 48.24
C ARG A 227 14.76 -1.23 49.57
N HIS A 228 14.05 -0.12 49.51
CA HIS A 228 13.50 0.54 50.69
C HIS A 228 12.36 1.46 50.26
N ARG A 229 11.37 1.68 51.13
CA ARG A 229 10.23 2.55 50.85
C ARG A 229 10.61 3.98 50.45
N ARG A 230 11.75 4.47 50.95
CA ARG A 230 12.27 5.81 50.64
C ARG A 230 12.66 5.98 49.17
N TYR A 231 12.99 4.88 48.49
CA TYR A 231 13.40 4.89 47.09
C TYR A 231 12.21 4.92 46.12
N LEU A 232 10.97 4.90 46.62
CA LEU A 232 9.80 5.12 45.75
C LEU A 232 9.69 6.58 45.32
N VAL A 233 10.33 7.50 46.05
CA VAL A 233 10.20 8.95 45.87
C VAL A 233 11.55 9.66 45.99
N ASP A 234 12.65 8.96 45.67
CA ASP A 234 13.99 9.53 45.72
C ASP A 234 14.36 10.26 44.42
N GLY A 235 13.57 10.06 43.37
CA GLY A 235 13.73 10.64 42.05
C GLY A 235 14.64 9.82 41.13
N PHE A 236 15.07 8.64 41.55
CA PHE A 236 16.02 7.82 40.81
C PHE A 236 15.29 6.82 39.91
N VAL A 237 15.60 6.90 38.62
CA VAL A 237 14.99 6.06 37.59
C VAL A 237 16.02 5.12 36.95
N PRO A 238 15.58 4.01 36.34
CA PRO A 238 16.47 3.07 35.66
C PRO A 238 16.95 3.56 34.28
N TYR A 239 16.59 4.78 33.89
CA TYR A 239 16.87 5.36 32.57
C TYR A 239 18.01 6.36 32.62
N LEU A 240 18.72 6.52 31.50
CA LEU A 240 19.62 7.63 31.23
C LEU A 240 18.83 8.73 30.52
N MET A 241 19.04 9.98 30.92
CA MET A 241 18.39 11.12 30.27
C MET A 241 19.04 11.37 28.92
N ASP A 242 18.46 10.78 27.89
CA ASP A 242 18.88 10.89 26.50
C ASP A 242 17.79 11.61 25.71
N ALA A 243 17.99 12.91 25.49
CA ALA A 243 17.05 13.74 24.75
C ALA A 243 17.15 13.56 23.23
N ARG A 244 18.13 12.77 22.73
CA ARG A 244 18.46 12.56 21.31
C ARG A 244 18.89 13.80 20.52
N GLU A 245 18.37 14.97 20.86
CA GLU A 245 18.68 16.27 20.29
C GLU A 245 19.49 17.15 21.24
N GLY A 246 20.19 18.12 20.65
CA GLY A 246 21.04 19.06 21.36
C GLY A 246 22.51 18.79 21.16
N GLU A 247 23.31 19.78 21.53
CA GLU A 247 24.76 19.62 21.55
C GLU A 247 25.13 18.82 22.80
N GLN A 248 25.97 17.81 22.63
CA GLN A 248 26.50 17.03 23.74
C GLN A 248 27.52 17.86 24.52
N SER A 249 27.54 17.69 25.84
CA SER A 249 28.56 18.26 26.71
C SER A 249 29.27 17.17 27.51
N ILE A 250 30.59 17.26 27.57
CA ILE A 250 31.38 16.37 28.41
C ILE A 250 31.38 16.95 29.82
N ALA A 251 30.78 16.21 30.75
CA ALA A 251 30.65 16.58 32.15
C ALA A 251 31.96 17.12 32.77
N PHE A 252 31.82 18.08 33.69
CA PHE A 252 32.95 18.57 34.47
C PHE A 252 33.52 17.47 35.36
N LEU A 253 34.85 17.31 35.35
CA LEU A 253 35.55 16.40 36.26
C LEU A 253 36.96 16.91 36.55
N ARG A 254 37.27 17.08 37.83
CA ARG A 254 38.60 17.42 38.34
C ARG A 254 39.11 16.28 39.20
N GLU A 255 40.31 15.76 38.88
CA GLU A 255 41.01 14.76 39.70
C GLU A 255 42.35 15.31 40.24
N GLY A 256 42.67 15.04 41.49
CA GLY A 256 43.91 15.47 42.14
C GLY A 256 43.68 16.59 43.13
N ALA A 257 44.52 16.62 44.17
CA ALA A 257 44.39 17.52 45.31
C ALA A 257 44.26 19.00 44.90
N ALA A 258 43.43 19.73 45.63
CA ALA A 258 43.35 21.18 45.63
C ALA A 258 44.04 21.72 46.90
N ASP A 259 44.44 22.99 46.87
CA ASP A 259 44.92 23.71 48.05
C ASP A 259 43.69 24.10 48.91
N GLY A 260 43.08 23.12 49.58
CA GLY A 260 41.86 23.27 50.38
C GLY A 260 40.68 22.42 49.89
N ASP A 261 39.47 22.75 50.37
CA ASP A 261 38.23 22.12 49.95
C ASP A 261 37.89 22.51 48.50
N TYR A 262 37.18 21.62 47.78
CA TYR A 262 36.70 21.97 46.43
C TYR A 262 35.46 22.84 46.56
N GLU A 263 35.54 24.07 46.06
CA GLU A 263 34.44 25.03 46.10
C GLU A 263 34.06 25.49 44.69
N PHE A 264 32.75 25.46 44.43
CA PHE A 264 32.14 26.12 43.26
C PHE A 264 31.29 27.28 43.74
N THR A 265 31.43 28.44 43.11
CA THR A 265 30.67 29.65 43.41
C THR A 265 29.99 30.18 42.15
N ILE A 266 28.77 30.67 42.28
CA ILE A 266 28.01 31.28 41.17
C ILE A 266 27.34 32.58 41.65
N ASP A 267 27.42 33.64 40.84
CA ASP A 267 26.67 34.89 41.00
C ASP A 267 25.42 34.85 40.11
N LEU A 268 24.23 34.83 40.71
CA LEU A 268 22.96 34.83 40.00
C LEU A 268 22.60 36.19 39.39
N GLY A 269 23.45 37.20 39.56
CA GLY A 269 23.32 38.58 39.07
C GLY A 269 22.36 39.44 39.90
N ALA A 270 21.39 38.82 40.57
CA ALA A 270 20.45 39.48 41.47
C ALA A 270 20.02 38.51 42.59
N THR A 271 19.51 39.05 43.70
CA THR A 271 18.91 38.22 44.75
C THR A 271 17.66 37.51 44.21
N ARG A 272 17.67 36.18 44.24
CA ARG A 272 16.58 35.30 43.82
C ARG A 272 16.14 34.44 45.01
N PRO A 273 14.85 34.14 45.16
CA PRO A 273 14.39 33.22 46.18
C PRO A 273 14.56 31.77 45.70
N LEU A 274 15.65 31.11 46.11
CA LEU A 274 15.94 29.73 45.73
C LEU A 274 15.20 28.73 46.63
N ASN A 275 14.79 27.59 46.09
CA ASN A 275 14.10 26.54 46.84
C ASN A 275 14.49 25.11 46.45
N ARG A 276 15.24 24.92 45.35
CA ARG A 276 15.59 23.60 44.85
C ARG A 276 16.91 23.60 44.10
N ILE A 277 17.62 22.49 44.19
CA ILE A 277 18.84 22.20 43.46
C ILE A 277 18.75 20.81 42.83
N HIS A 278 19.15 20.70 41.56
CA HIS A 278 19.39 19.41 40.92
C HIS A 278 20.87 19.28 40.60
N LEU A 279 21.44 18.13 40.91
CA LEU A 279 22.82 17.78 40.57
C LEU A 279 22.77 16.58 39.64
N HIS A 280 23.18 16.79 38.39
CA HIS A 280 23.29 15.72 37.41
C HIS A 280 24.65 15.05 37.57
N ALA A 281 24.64 13.76 37.84
CA ALA A 281 25.86 12.96 37.97
C ALA A 281 26.50 12.74 36.60
N ILE A 282 27.80 12.45 36.60
CA ILE A 282 28.52 12.11 35.36
C ILE A 282 27.94 10.83 34.76
N ASP A 283 27.55 10.87 33.50
CA ASP A 283 27.03 9.72 32.76
C ASP A 283 28.07 8.60 32.63
N LEU A 284 27.63 7.36 32.87
CA LEU A 284 28.46 6.15 32.85
C LEU A 284 28.02 5.19 31.74
N SER A 285 28.33 5.47 30.49
CA SER A 285 27.98 4.54 29.40
C SER A 285 29.01 4.41 28.28
N ASP A 286 30.27 4.77 28.52
CA ASP A 286 31.31 4.65 27.50
C ASP A 286 31.70 3.19 27.22
N THR A 287 31.51 2.28 28.19
CA THR A 287 32.04 0.91 28.14
C THR A 287 31.13 -0.12 28.81
N ILE A 288 31.11 -1.34 28.26
CA ILE A 288 30.50 -2.54 28.89
C ILE A 288 31.59 -3.64 28.95
N PRO A 289 32.01 -4.11 30.15
CA PRO A 289 31.60 -3.63 31.48
C PRO A 289 32.09 -2.19 31.76
N GLN A 290 31.40 -1.49 32.66
CA GLN A 290 31.78 -0.13 33.08
C GLN A 290 33.10 -0.14 33.87
N ALA A 291 33.98 0.81 33.58
CA ALA A 291 35.24 0.98 34.30
C ALA A 291 35.09 1.70 35.65
N ASN A 292 33.97 2.39 35.87
CA ASN A 292 33.74 3.22 37.05
C ASN A 292 32.38 2.93 37.70
N ARG A 293 32.28 3.21 39.00
CA ARG A 293 31.03 3.12 39.78
C ARG A 293 30.14 4.35 39.59
N ASP A 294 28.84 4.20 39.85
CA ASP A 294 27.86 5.29 39.93
C ASP A 294 28.32 6.42 40.88
N GLY A 295 28.03 7.66 40.47
CA GLY A 295 28.38 8.86 41.22
C GLY A 295 29.87 9.23 41.19
N ILE A 296 30.57 9.00 40.06
CA ILE A 296 31.95 9.48 39.89
C ILE A 296 32.03 10.97 40.22
N GLY A 297 32.94 11.34 41.10
CA GLY A 297 33.19 12.75 41.40
C GLY A 297 32.11 13.39 42.27
N ILE A 298 31.06 12.67 42.67
CA ILE A 298 30.08 13.19 43.63
C ILE A 298 30.67 13.04 45.04
N PRO A 299 30.91 14.15 45.77
CA PRO A 299 31.39 14.10 47.15
C PRO A 299 30.46 13.25 48.02
N LYS A 300 31.02 12.51 48.99
CA LYS A 300 30.21 11.79 49.99
C LYS A 300 29.47 12.76 50.90
N GLN A 301 30.13 13.88 51.22
CA GLN A 301 29.55 14.97 51.99
C GLN A 301 29.81 16.29 51.30
N MET A 302 28.77 17.11 51.16
CA MET A 302 28.86 18.44 50.58
C MET A 302 27.80 19.36 51.19
N ARG A 303 28.06 20.65 51.09
CA ARG A 303 27.21 21.70 51.65
C ARG A 303 26.95 22.78 50.61
N LEU A 304 25.69 23.20 50.55
CA LEU A 304 25.23 24.31 49.73
C LEU A 304 24.90 25.50 50.62
N GLU A 305 25.51 26.64 50.34
CA GLU A 305 25.30 27.90 51.05
C GLU A 305 24.86 28.99 50.09
N GLY A 306 23.98 29.87 50.56
CA GLY A 306 23.51 31.05 49.84
C GLY A 306 23.90 32.31 50.60
N ALA A 307 24.30 33.35 49.89
CA ALA A 307 24.70 34.65 50.46
C ALA A 307 24.17 35.80 49.60
N ASN A 308 24.07 37.02 50.14
CA ASN A 308 23.86 38.23 49.34
C ASN A 308 25.14 39.06 49.19
N GLN A 309 26.17 38.80 50.00
CA GLN A 309 27.50 39.36 49.84
C GLN A 309 28.45 38.39 49.10
N PRO A 310 29.34 38.90 48.23
CA PRO A 310 30.26 38.07 47.43
C PRO A 310 31.33 37.36 48.27
N ASP A 311 31.60 37.84 49.49
CA ASP A 311 32.55 37.23 50.43
C ASP A 311 31.91 36.15 51.32
N PHE A 312 30.62 35.88 51.12
CA PHE A 312 29.84 34.93 51.93
C PHE A 312 29.84 35.25 53.44
N SER A 313 30.06 36.51 53.82
CA SER A 313 30.00 36.96 55.23
C SER A 313 28.59 36.82 55.83
N ASP A 314 27.54 36.87 55.01
CA ASP A 314 26.14 36.67 55.37
C ASP A 314 25.58 35.30 54.94
N ALA A 315 26.47 34.32 54.75
CA ALA A 315 26.07 32.99 54.27
C ALA A 315 25.06 32.30 55.17
N VAL A 316 24.06 31.69 54.53
CA VAL A 316 23.05 30.84 55.13
C VAL A 316 23.17 29.45 54.51
N LEU A 317 23.13 28.43 55.36
CA LEU A 317 23.07 27.04 54.92
C LEU A 317 21.73 26.79 54.19
N LEU A 318 21.80 26.41 52.93
CA LEU A 318 20.63 26.02 52.14
C LEU A 318 20.36 24.52 52.26
N GLN A 319 21.39 23.69 52.08
CA GLN A 319 21.25 22.24 52.07
C GLN A 319 22.55 21.54 52.46
N GLU A 320 22.45 20.49 53.28
CA GLU A 320 23.52 19.51 53.48
C GLU A 320 23.20 18.23 52.71
N PHE A 321 24.24 17.62 52.15
CA PHE A 321 24.14 16.36 51.45
C PHE A 321 25.06 15.35 52.11
N ASP A 322 24.50 14.20 52.42
CA ASP A 322 25.20 13.05 52.98
C ASP A 322 24.79 11.80 52.18
N PHE A 323 25.77 11.14 51.59
CA PHE A 323 25.57 9.93 50.78
C PHE A 323 26.38 8.77 51.38
N PRO A 324 25.87 8.14 52.44
CA PRO A 324 26.59 7.10 53.15
C PRO A 324 26.75 5.82 52.32
N THR A 325 25.87 5.60 51.33
CA THR A 325 25.89 4.40 50.49
C THR A 325 25.79 4.73 49.00
N VAL A 326 26.16 3.76 48.15
CA VAL A 326 25.97 3.86 46.70
C VAL A 326 24.50 3.94 46.27
N TYR A 327 23.57 3.56 47.16
CA TYR A 327 22.13 3.63 46.89
C TYR A 327 21.57 5.04 47.09
N ASP A 328 22.30 5.94 47.75
CA ASP A 328 21.91 7.34 47.93
C ASP A 328 22.36 8.22 46.73
N LEU A 329 23.04 7.62 45.75
CA LEU A 329 23.55 8.25 44.53
C LEU A 329 22.75 7.80 43.30
N GLY A 330 22.11 8.75 42.64
CA GLY A 330 21.37 8.55 41.40
C GLY A 330 21.88 9.46 40.28
N PRO A 331 21.29 9.33 39.07
CA PRO A 331 21.70 10.11 37.91
C PRO A 331 21.38 11.60 38.09
N ILE A 332 20.29 11.91 38.80
CA ILE A 332 19.86 13.27 39.09
C ILE A 332 19.52 13.34 40.58
N ILE A 333 20.37 14.00 41.35
CA ILE A 333 20.18 14.18 42.79
C ILE A 333 19.39 15.46 43.01
N MET A 334 18.12 15.30 43.38
CA MET A 334 17.23 16.43 43.65
C MET A 334 17.14 16.70 45.15
N ARG A 335 17.31 17.96 45.55
CA ARG A 335 17.08 18.41 46.92
C ARG A 335 16.26 19.69 46.96
N ARG A 336 15.38 19.76 47.96
CA ARG A 336 14.54 20.91 48.26
C ARG A 336 14.97 21.49 49.59
N PHE A 337 14.90 22.81 49.69
CA PHE A 337 15.17 23.55 50.91
C PHE A 337 14.19 24.72 51.03
N PRO A 338 14.01 25.30 52.24
CA PRO A 338 13.14 26.44 52.43
C PRO A 338 13.48 27.60 51.48
N LYS A 339 12.45 28.27 50.97
CA LYS A 339 12.62 29.38 50.01
C LYS A 339 13.48 30.48 50.61
N THR A 340 14.70 30.64 50.10
CA THR A 340 15.73 31.50 50.71
C THR A 340 16.26 32.52 49.69
N PRO A 341 16.17 33.83 49.97
CA PRO A 341 16.66 34.87 49.08
C PRO A 341 18.19 34.98 49.13
N CYS A 342 18.86 34.65 48.03
CA CYS A 342 20.31 34.77 47.89
C CYS A 342 20.69 35.20 46.47
N ARG A 343 21.87 35.83 46.34
CA ARG A 343 22.46 36.22 45.05
C ARG A 343 23.65 35.33 44.70
N TYR A 344 24.47 35.00 45.69
CA TYR A 344 25.63 34.13 45.53
C TYR A 344 25.30 32.76 46.10
N VAL A 345 25.75 31.71 45.42
CA VAL A 345 25.62 30.33 45.91
C VAL A 345 26.98 29.65 45.86
N ARG A 346 27.32 28.95 46.94
CA ARG A 346 28.56 28.18 47.09
C ARG A 346 28.25 26.72 47.37
N LEU A 347 28.84 25.82 46.59
CA LEU A 347 28.83 24.39 46.82
C LEU A 347 30.23 23.96 47.24
N THR A 348 30.36 23.47 48.47
CA THR A 348 31.64 23.01 49.06
C THR A 348 31.62 21.50 49.25
N ALA A 349 32.62 20.80 48.72
CA ALA A 349 32.83 19.38 48.98
C ALA A 349 33.62 19.18 50.27
N ILE A 350 32.94 18.67 51.30
CA ILE A 350 33.53 18.41 52.63
C ILE A 350 34.32 17.10 52.62
N GLU A 351 33.74 16.04 52.04
CA GLU A 351 34.44 14.76 51.82
C GLU A 351 34.34 14.40 50.33
N PRO A 352 35.34 14.75 49.49
CA PRO A 352 35.30 14.49 48.06
C PRO A 352 35.31 12.99 47.74
N ASP A 353 34.80 12.62 46.56
CA ASP A 353 35.01 11.27 46.04
C ASP A 353 36.50 11.04 45.81
N ALA A 354 36.94 9.78 45.81
CA ALA A 354 38.34 9.46 45.58
C ALA A 354 38.52 8.14 44.84
N ILE A 355 39.58 8.07 44.03
CA ILE A 355 39.96 6.90 43.25
C ILE A 355 41.41 6.53 43.52
N MET A 356 41.71 5.23 43.55
CA MET A 356 43.08 4.75 43.68
C MET A 356 43.82 4.86 42.34
N ARG A 357 44.82 5.73 42.22
CA ARG A 357 45.71 5.82 41.05
C ARG A 357 47.17 5.64 41.46
N GLY A 358 47.87 4.68 40.86
CA GLY A 358 49.29 4.44 41.14
C GLY A 358 49.59 4.16 42.61
N GLY A 359 48.65 3.52 43.33
CA GLY A 359 48.77 3.23 44.77
C GLY A 359 48.49 4.41 45.70
N LYS A 360 48.02 5.55 45.18
CA LYS A 360 47.61 6.71 45.97
C LYS A 360 46.11 6.99 45.80
N LEU A 361 45.47 7.36 46.90
CA LEU A 361 44.10 7.82 46.90
C LEU A 361 44.07 9.25 46.36
N THR A 362 43.45 9.43 45.19
CA THR A 362 43.38 10.70 44.48
C THR A 362 41.95 11.23 44.59
N PRO A 363 41.72 12.39 45.23
CA PRO A 363 40.40 12.99 45.31
C PRO A 363 39.91 13.45 43.93
N ARG A 364 38.60 13.47 43.74
CA ARG A 364 37.96 13.92 42.53
C ARG A 364 36.59 14.54 42.80
N ILE A 365 36.24 15.53 41.99
CA ILE A 365 34.94 16.18 42.02
C ILE A 365 34.42 16.39 40.60
N GLY A 366 33.13 16.16 40.37
CA GLY A 366 32.55 16.34 39.05
C GLY A 366 31.04 16.15 38.99
N PHE A 367 30.43 16.86 38.05
CA PHE A 367 29.00 16.91 37.78
C PHE A 367 28.79 17.09 36.28
N ALA A 368 27.70 16.56 35.76
CA ALA A 368 27.27 16.80 34.38
C ALA A 368 26.56 18.15 34.23
N GLU A 369 25.83 18.60 35.25
CA GLU A 369 25.09 19.87 35.29
C GLU A 369 24.70 20.16 36.75
N ILE A 370 24.63 21.45 37.13
CA ILE A 370 24.12 21.93 38.40
C ILE A 370 23.01 22.96 38.12
N GLU A 371 21.77 22.60 38.46
CA GLU A 371 20.62 23.47 38.26
C GLU A 371 20.16 24.07 39.59
N LEU A 372 20.01 25.39 39.66
CA LEU A 372 19.46 26.10 40.81
C LEU A 372 18.10 26.68 40.44
N PHE A 373 17.07 26.34 41.18
CA PHE A 373 15.70 26.74 40.87
C PHE A 373 15.20 27.84 41.81
N SER A 374 14.55 28.82 41.19
CA SER A 374 13.62 29.73 41.84
C SER A 374 12.22 29.39 41.33
N ASP A 375 11.47 28.65 42.14
CA ASP A 375 10.20 28.04 41.75
C ASP A 375 10.37 27.06 40.56
N GLU A 376 9.80 27.33 39.40
CA GLU A 376 9.88 26.44 38.22
C GLU A 376 11.08 26.75 37.31
N LYS A 377 11.78 27.88 37.53
CA LYS A 377 12.81 28.35 36.61
C LYS A 377 14.22 28.02 37.11
N ASN A 378 15.02 27.35 36.29
CA ASN A 378 16.47 27.25 36.49
C ASN A 378 17.09 28.65 36.29
N VAL A 379 17.61 29.24 37.37
CA VAL A 379 18.22 30.58 37.39
C VAL A 379 19.75 30.54 37.28
N ALA A 380 20.36 29.35 37.30
CA ALA A 380 21.79 29.14 37.07
C ALA A 380 22.15 28.91 35.60
N ALA A 381 21.14 28.64 34.74
CA ALA A 381 21.36 28.34 33.33
C ALA A 381 22.22 29.41 32.62
N GLU A 382 23.26 28.94 31.92
CA GLU A 382 24.24 29.72 31.16
C GLU A 382 25.10 30.72 31.98
N LEU A 383 24.97 30.72 33.31
CA LEU A 383 25.78 31.58 34.18
C LEU A 383 27.10 30.91 34.56
N PRO A 384 28.22 31.66 34.62
CA PRO A 384 29.52 31.08 34.88
C PRO A 384 29.67 30.66 36.34
N PHE A 385 30.07 29.41 36.56
CA PHE A 385 30.66 28.99 37.83
C PHE A 385 32.13 29.40 37.91
N GLU A 386 32.52 29.87 39.09
CA GLU A 386 33.90 30.05 39.52
C GLU A 386 34.31 28.90 40.44
N ALA A 387 35.57 28.51 40.38
CA ALA A 387 36.14 27.49 41.27
C ALA A 387 37.35 28.05 42.02
N ASN A 388 37.55 27.65 43.27
CA ASN A 388 38.72 28.05 44.07
C ASN A 388 40.01 27.29 43.70
N PHE A 389 39.95 26.42 42.70
CA PHE A 389 41.07 25.61 42.21
C PHE A 389 41.25 25.75 40.69
N VAL A 390 42.45 25.41 40.21
CA VAL A 390 42.77 25.50 38.79
C VAL A 390 42.11 24.37 37.99
N VAL A 391 41.49 24.74 36.87
CA VAL A 391 40.91 23.83 35.88
C VAL A 391 41.87 23.68 34.71
N TYR A 392 42.51 22.51 34.59
CA TYR A 392 43.55 22.25 33.59
C TYR A 392 43.05 21.60 32.30
N ASN A 393 41.85 21.00 32.30
CA ASN A 393 41.35 20.22 31.18
C ASN A 393 40.38 21.05 30.32
N PRO A 394 40.78 21.51 29.12
CA PRO A 394 39.92 22.33 28.27
C PRO A 394 38.70 21.57 27.73
N MET A 395 38.72 20.23 27.72
CA MET A 395 37.59 19.41 27.29
C MET A 395 36.51 19.24 28.37
N ARG A 396 36.75 19.72 29.59
CA ARG A 396 35.82 19.66 30.73
C ARG A 396 35.75 21.04 31.41
N PRO A 397 35.27 22.06 30.69
CA PRO A 397 35.22 23.44 31.20
C PRO A 397 34.19 23.59 32.33
N LEU A 398 34.33 24.64 33.16
CA LEU A 398 33.32 24.96 34.19
C LEU A 398 31.96 25.34 33.60
N SER A 399 31.92 25.81 32.34
CA SER A 399 30.66 26.11 31.65
C SER A 399 29.77 24.89 31.49
N ALA A 400 30.34 23.68 31.49
CA ALA A 400 29.59 22.43 31.45
C ALA A 400 28.76 22.16 32.71
N LEU A 401 28.90 22.97 33.78
CA LEU A 401 28.06 22.85 34.97
C LEU A 401 26.71 23.55 34.82
N THR A 402 26.49 24.33 33.75
CA THR A 402 25.32 25.21 33.58
C THR A 402 24.87 25.33 32.12
N ASP A 403 25.38 24.50 31.22
CA ASP A 403 25.11 24.61 29.78
C ASP A 403 23.80 23.93 29.37
N GLY A 404 23.08 23.33 30.34
CA GLY A 404 21.81 22.65 30.13
C GLY A 404 21.95 21.38 29.31
N ARG A 405 23.14 20.77 29.29
CA ARG A 405 23.44 19.59 28.46
C ARG A 405 24.12 18.51 29.28
N ASN A 406 23.98 17.28 28.81
CA ASN A 406 24.72 16.13 29.31
C ASN A 406 25.43 15.42 28.13
N PHE A 407 25.94 14.22 28.37
CA PHE A 407 26.65 13.49 27.33
C PHE A 407 25.74 13.07 26.15
N TYR A 408 24.42 12.98 26.36
CA TYR A 408 23.46 12.51 25.37
C TYR A 408 22.69 13.64 24.68
N GLY A 409 22.78 14.88 25.15
CA GLY A 409 22.14 16.03 24.52
C GLY A 409 21.62 17.04 25.54
N THR A 410 20.50 17.68 25.22
CA THR A 410 19.86 18.68 26.10
C THR A 410 19.24 18.01 27.32
N ILE A 411 19.37 18.62 28.50
CA ILE A 411 18.67 18.18 29.71
C ILE A 411 17.21 18.63 29.63
N LEU A 412 16.28 17.69 29.77
CA LEU A 412 14.85 17.95 29.70
C LEU A 412 14.24 18.10 31.10
N PRO A 413 13.16 18.88 31.26
CA PRO A 413 12.32 18.81 32.44
C PRO A 413 11.87 17.37 32.70
N ILE A 414 11.97 16.91 33.95
CA ILE A 414 11.71 15.49 34.30
C ILE A 414 10.30 15.06 33.89
N ARG A 415 9.30 15.94 34.02
CA ARG A 415 7.92 15.68 33.58
C ARG A 415 7.88 15.39 32.08
N GLU A 416 8.47 16.26 31.26
CA GLU A 416 8.53 16.11 29.80
C GLU A 416 9.27 14.82 29.42
N TRP A 417 10.40 14.54 30.08
CA TRP A 417 11.15 13.31 29.85
C TRP A 417 10.33 12.03 30.15
N MET A 418 9.65 11.97 31.30
CA MET A 418 8.78 10.83 31.64
C MET A 418 7.64 10.65 30.64
N ILE A 419 7.07 11.76 30.18
CA ILE A 419 6.03 11.81 29.14
C ILE A 419 6.55 11.26 27.80
N GLU A 420 7.73 11.69 27.36
CA GLU A 420 8.31 11.22 26.10
C GLU A 420 8.63 9.73 26.12
N LEU A 421 9.18 9.21 27.24
CA LEU A 421 9.46 7.78 27.40
C LEU A 421 8.16 6.96 27.36
N ALA A 422 7.10 7.43 28.03
CA ALA A 422 5.81 6.77 28.02
C ALA A 422 5.19 6.78 26.60
N LEU A 423 5.17 7.93 25.93
CA LEU A 423 4.63 8.08 24.58
C LEU A 423 5.39 7.20 23.57
N ARG A 424 6.72 7.15 23.67
CA ARG A 424 7.54 6.26 22.84
C ARG A 424 7.10 4.82 22.98
N HIS A 425 6.87 4.36 24.21
CA HIS A 425 6.42 2.99 24.46
C HIS A 425 5.05 2.70 23.85
N GLU A 426 4.09 3.63 23.95
CA GLU A 426 2.77 3.46 23.32
C GLU A 426 2.90 3.35 21.80
N LEU A 427 3.69 4.21 21.18
CA LEU A 427 3.91 4.22 19.73
C LEU A 427 4.66 2.96 19.25
N GLU A 428 5.69 2.50 19.97
CA GLU A 428 6.40 1.25 19.67
C GLU A 428 5.48 0.03 19.81
N THR A 429 4.50 0.09 20.72
CA THR A 429 3.47 -0.95 20.90
C THR A 429 2.43 -0.93 19.78
N GLU A 430 1.99 0.24 19.32
CA GLU A 430 1.00 0.40 18.25
C GLU A 430 1.58 0.03 16.88
N ARG A 431 2.79 0.50 16.58
CA ARG A 431 3.47 0.39 15.29
C ARG A 431 3.36 -0.97 14.61
N PRO A 432 3.67 -2.12 15.27
CA PRO A 432 3.60 -3.43 14.62
C PRO A 432 2.19 -3.79 14.15
N TYR A 433 1.14 -3.36 14.86
CA TYR A 433 -0.25 -3.64 14.45
C TYR A 433 -0.67 -2.84 13.23
N VAL A 434 -0.23 -1.58 13.12
CA VAL A 434 -0.46 -0.76 11.92
C VAL A 434 0.25 -1.37 10.72
N ALA A 435 1.52 -1.75 10.89
CA ALA A 435 2.32 -2.39 9.85
C ALA A 435 1.74 -3.75 9.41
N GLU A 436 1.25 -4.57 10.35
CA GLU A 436 0.60 -5.86 10.06
C GLU A 436 -0.68 -5.67 9.22
N GLU A 437 -1.56 -4.74 9.62
CA GLU A 437 -2.81 -4.46 8.90
C GLU A 437 -2.54 -3.93 7.49
N LEU A 438 -1.56 -3.04 7.34
CA LEU A 438 -1.14 -2.47 6.06
C LEU A 438 -0.57 -3.56 5.13
N ASN A 439 0.33 -4.41 5.66
CA ASN A 439 0.87 -5.56 4.92
C ASN A 439 -0.22 -6.56 4.50
N ARG A 440 -1.23 -6.78 5.35
CA ARG A 440 -2.38 -7.64 5.04
C ARG A 440 -3.14 -7.11 3.82
N ARG A 441 -3.41 -5.80 3.77
CA ARG A 441 -4.16 -5.17 2.67
C ARG A 441 -3.38 -5.15 1.37
N TYR A 442 -2.09 -4.84 1.40
CA TYR A 442 -1.24 -4.96 0.21
C TYR A 442 -1.17 -6.38 -0.33
N SER A 443 -1.09 -7.37 0.56
CA SER A 443 -1.09 -8.78 0.16
C SER A 443 -2.41 -9.18 -0.52
N GLN A 444 -3.55 -8.73 -0.01
CA GLN A 444 -4.86 -8.95 -0.64
C GLN A 444 -4.97 -8.29 -2.03
N GLN A 445 -4.52 -7.04 -2.17
CA GLN A 445 -4.49 -6.34 -3.46
C GLN A 445 -3.61 -7.08 -4.47
N LYS A 446 -2.44 -7.56 -4.06
CA LYS A 446 -1.52 -8.33 -4.91
C LYS A 446 -2.16 -9.64 -5.40
N VAL A 447 -2.89 -10.34 -4.53
CA VAL A 447 -3.64 -11.56 -4.90
C VAL A 447 -4.75 -11.24 -5.91
N HIS A 448 -5.53 -10.18 -5.68
CA HIS A 448 -6.58 -9.77 -6.63
C HIS A 448 -6.00 -9.40 -8.00
N LEU A 449 -4.91 -8.64 -8.02
CA LEU A 449 -4.22 -8.28 -9.27
C LEU A 449 -3.72 -9.54 -9.99
N THR A 450 -3.15 -10.50 -9.25
CA THR A 450 -2.69 -11.77 -9.81
C THR A 450 -3.86 -12.56 -10.43
N TRP A 451 -5.00 -12.65 -9.75
CA TRP A 451 -6.21 -13.28 -10.32
C TRP A 451 -6.74 -12.55 -11.56
N LEU A 452 -6.75 -11.21 -11.56
CA LEU A 452 -7.14 -10.42 -12.73
C LEU A 452 -6.19 -10.66 -13.91
N THR A 453 -4.88 -10.77 -13.67
CA THR A 453 -3.92 -11.11 -14.72
C THR A 453 -4.16 -12.52 -15.28
N TRP A 454 -4.42 -13.52 -14.43
CA TRP A 454 -4.77 -14.87 -14.90
C TRP A 454 -6.09 -14.90 -15.67
N LEU A 455 -7.10 -14.16 -15.24
CA LEU A 455 -8.37 -14.04 -15.94
C LEU A 455 -8.17 -13.39 -17.32
N ALA A 456 -7.37 -12.33 -17.41
CA ALA A 456 -7.04 -11.66 -18.67
C ALA A 456 -6.29 -12.61 -19.63
N VAL A 457 -5.33 -13.38 -19.13
CA VAL A 457 -4.62 -14.40 -19.92
C VAL A 457 -5.58 -15.48 -20.41
N LEU A 458 -6.46 -15.99 -19.56
CA LEU A 458 -7.46 -16.99 -19.93
C LEU A 458 -8.41 -16.48 -21.02
N LEU A 459 -8.89 -15.24 -20.90
CA LEU A 459 -9.72 -14.61 -21.92
C LEU A 459 -8.98 -14.45 -23.25
N ALA A 460 -7.72 -14.01 -23.23
CA ALA A 460 -6.89 -13.89 -24.43
C ALA A 460 -6.69 -15.24 -25.12
N VAL A 461 -6.40 -16.30 -24.36
CA VAL A 461 -6.29 -17.67 -24.88
C VAL A 461 -7.62 -18.14 -25.46
N GLY A 462 -8.74 -17.92 -24.75
CA GLY A 462 -10.08 -18.27 -25.23
C GLY A 462 -10.43 -17.58 -26.57
N ILE A 463 -10.11 -16.30 -26.71
CA ILE A 463 -10.27 -15.56 -27.98
C ILE A 463 -9.37 -16.16 -29.07
N GLY A 464 -8.10 -16.46 -28.75
CA GLY A 464 -7.18 -17.09 -29.71
C GLY A 464 -7.68 -18.45 -30.20
N VAL A 465 -8.18 -19.29 -29.30
CA VAL A 465 -8.74 -20.61 -29.62
C VAL A 465 -10.00 -20.49 -30.47
N THR A 466 -10.92 -19.59 -30.16
CA THR A 466 -12.14 -19.40 -30.96
C THR A 466 -11.82 -18.94 -32.38
N ILE A 467 -10.88 -18.00 -32.55
CA ILE A 467 -10.38 -17.58 -33.88
C ILE A 467 -9.74 -18.75 -34.64
N MET A 468 -8.95 -19.58 -33.95
CA MET A 468 -8.30 -20.74 -34.56
C MET A 468 -9.32 -21.79 -35.01
N ILE A 469 -10.31 -22.12 -34.19
CA ILE A 469 -11.38 -23.08 -34.53
C ILE A 469 -12.16 -22.58 -35.74
N ASP A 470 -12.58 -21.31 -35.74
CA ASP A 470 -13.31 -20.68 -36.84
C ASP A 470 -12.49 -20.71 -38.16
N ARG A 471 -11.17 -20.47 -38.08
CA ARG A 471 -10.26 -20.62 -39.22
C ARG A 471 -10.19 -22.06 -39.73
N VAL A 472 -10.09 -23.06 -38.85
CA VAL A 472 -10.05 -24.48 -39.23
C VAL A 472 -11.35 -24.93 -39.87
N VAL A 473 -12.50 -24.53 -39.33
CA VAL A 473 -13.82 -24.88 -39.90
C VAL A 473 -13.98 -24.31 -41.31
N ARG A 474 -13.60 -23.04 -41.53
CA ARG A 474 -13.63 -22.44 -42.87
C ARG A 474 -12.74 -23.16 -43.88
N MET A 475 -11.53 -23.57 -43.49
CA MET A 475 -10.63 -24.30 -44.38
C MET A 475 -11.19 -25.67 -44.78
N ARG A 476 -11.81 -26.41 -43.84
CA ARG A 476 -12.46 -27.69 -44.13
C ARG A 476 -13.63 -27.55 -45.10
N GLN A 477 -14.45 -26.53 -44.92
CA GLN A 477 -15.58 -26.25 -45.83
C GLN A 477 -15.10 -26.00 -47.27
N LEU A 478 -14.01 -25.25 -47.43
CA LEU A 478 -13.43 -24.98 -48.76
C LEU A 478 -12.83 -26.23 -49.40
N ALA A 479 -12.16 -27.08 -48.63
CA ALA A 479 -11.59 -28.33 -49.12
C ALA A 479 -12.66 -29.29 -49.64
N ASN A 480 -13.73 -29.51 -48.87
CA ASN A 480 -14.83 -30.39 -49.26
C ASN A 480 -15.56 -29.90 -50.54
N LEU A 481 -15.67 -28.58 -50.72
CA LEU A 481 -16.23 -28.02 -51.95
C LEU A 481 -15.34 -28.33 -53.16
N LYS A 482 -14.02 -28.11 -53.04
CA LYS A 482 -13.06 -28.42 -54.11
C LYS A 482 -13.10 -29.90 -54.52
N GLU A 483 -13.17 -30.80 -53.55
CA GLU A 483 -13.20 -32.25 -53.79
C GLU A 483 -14.47 -32.68 -54.54
N ARG A 484 -15.64 -32.19 -54.12
CA ARG A 484 -16.91 -32.44 -54.83
C ARG A 484 -16.88 -31.92 -56.27
N PHE A 485 -16.33 -30.72 -56.47
CA PHE A 485 -16.19 -30.16 -57.82
C PHE A 485 -15.23 -30.97 -58.71
N ALA A 486 -14.11 -31.45 -58.16
CA ALA A 486 -13.19 -32.29 -58.91
C ALA A 486 -13.85 -33.62 -59.32
N ALA A 487 -14.66 -34.21 -58.45
CA ALA A 487 -15.41 -35.43 -58.75
C ALA A 487 -16.46 -35.22 -59.85
N ASP A 488 -17.34 -34.21 -59.70
CA ASP A 488 -18.38 -33.90 -60.69
C ASP A 488 -17.78 -33.60 -62.08
N LEU A 489 -16.64 -32.88 -62.11
CA LEU A 489 -15.92 -32.57 -63.35
C LEU A 489 -15.29 -33.82 -63.98
N HIS A 490 -14.68 -34.69 -63.16
CA HIS A 490 -14.08 -35.92 -63.63
C HIS A 490 -15.11 -36.84 -64.28
N ASP A 491 -16.29 -36.98 -63.67
CA ASP A 491 -17.37 -37.82 -64.17
C ASP A 491 -17.97 -37.27 -65.48
N GLU A 492 -18.26 -35.96 -65.54
CA GLU A 492 -18.90 -35.37 -66.73
C GLU A 492 -17.92 -35.28 -67.91
N LEU A 493 -16.64 -34.92 -67.69
CA LEU A 493 -15.63 -34.88 -68.76
C LEU A 493 -15.16 -36.26 -69.18
N GLY A 494 -14.95 -37.17 -68.22
CA GLY A 494 -14.51 -38.53 -68.48
C GLY A 494 -15.49 -39.25 -69.40
N ALA A 495 -16.80 -39.15 -69.09
CA ALA A 495 -17.85 -39.73 -69.93
C ALA A 495 -17.88 -39.12 -71.35
N ASN A 496 -17.80 -37.79 -71.47
CA ASN A 496 -17.89 -37.13 -72.78
C ASN A 496 -16.65 -37.36 -73.65
N LEU A 497 -15.44 -37.37 -73.07
CA LEU A 497 -14.20 -37.68 -73.79
C LEU A 497 -14.18 -39.12 -74.30
N HIS A 498 -14.68 -40.07 -73.50
CA HIS A 498 -14.82 -41.44 -73.92
C HIS A 498 -15.74 -41.59 -75.15
N VAL A 499 -16.89 -40.89 -75.14
CA VAL A 499 -17.81 -40.87 -76.30
C VAL A 499 -17.18 -40.20 -77.52
N ILE A 500 -16.38 -39.13 -77.34
CA ILE A 500 -15.63 -38.49 -78.44
C ILE A 500 -14.63 -39.48 -79.05
N GLY A 501 -13.89 -40.22 -78.22
CA GLY A 501 -12.96 -41.25 -78.68
C GLY A 501 -13.66 -42.32 -79.53
N LEU A 502 -14.77 -42.89 -79.02
CA LEU A 502 -15.56 -43.88 -79.75
C LEU A 502 -16.09 -43.35 -81.08
N LEU A 503 -16.58 -42.11 -81.10
CA LEU A 503 -17.05 -41.47 -82.33
C LEU A 503 -15.90 -41.22 -83.32
N GLY A 504 -14.70 -40.92 -82.83
CA GLY A 504 -13.46 -40.80 -83.61
C GLY A 504 -13.08 -42.12 -84.28
N ASP A 505 -13.08 -43.22 -83.53
CA ASP A 505 -12.81 -44.56 -84.07
C ASP A 505 -13.82 -44.94 -85.16
N LEU A 506 -15.11 -44.66 -84.93
CA LEU A 506 -16.18 -44.88 -85.91
C LEU A 506 -16.01 -43.98 -87.15
N ALA A 507 -15.52 -42.75 -86.98
CA ALA A 507 -15.25 -41.86 -88.11
C ALA A 507 -14.06 -42.38 -88.95
N GLN A 508 -13.01 -42.90 -88.31
CA GLN A 508 -11.86 -43.49 -88.97
C GLN A 508 -12.23 -44.76 -89.76
N ALA A 509 -13.16 -45.57 -89.24
CA ALA A 509 -13.70 -46.71 -89.96
C ALA A 509 -14.63 -46.32 -91.14
N ALA A 510 -15.16 -45.10 -91.16
CA ALA A 510 -16.16 -44.63 -92.14
C ALA A 510 -15.59 -43.76 -93.29
N VAL A 511 -14.26 -43.71 -93.46
CA VAL A 511 -13.56 -42.84 -94.41
C VAL A 511 -13.99 -43.02 -95.88
N GLY A 512 -14.43 -44.23 -96.27
CA GLY A 512 -14.95 -44.52 -97.62
C GLY A 512 -16.37 -44.04 -97.91
N SER A 513 -17.08 -43.43 -96.94
CA SER A 513 -18.47 -42.96 -97.09
C SER A 513 -18.60 -41.48 -96.70
N PRO A 514 -18.58 -40.55 -97.67
CA PRO A 514 -18.57 -39.11 -97.39
C PRO A 514 -19.75 -38.63 -96.54
N LYS A 515 -20.94 -39.23 -96.72
CA LYS A 515 -22.14 -38.88 -95.95
C LYS A 515 -22.09 -39.34 -94.48
N LYS A 516 -21.59 -40.56 -94.21
CA LYS A 516 -21.46 -41.06 -92.82
C LYS A 516 -20.35 -40.34 -92.07
N LEU A 517 -19.21 -40.09 -92.72
CA LEU A 517 -18.10 -39.34 -92.14
C LEU A 517 -18.52 -37.92 -91.73
N LYS A 518 -19.28 -37.21 -92.59
CA LYS A 518 -19.80 -35.87 -92.27
C LYS A 518 -20.71 -35.88 -91.04
N SER A 519 -21.59 -36.88 -90.90
CA SER A 519 -22.47 -37.03 -89.73
C SER A 519 -21.71 -37.31 -88.44
N LEU A 520 -20.70 -38.20 -88.47
CA LEU A 520 -19.87 -38.52 -87.32
C LEU A 520 -18.99 -37.35 -86.88
N HIS A 521 -18.36 -36.63 -87.82
CA HIS A 521 -17.65 -35.38 -87.53
C HIS A 521 -18.55 -34.33 -86.87
N GLN A 522 -19.79 -34.20 -87.32
CA GLN A 522 -20.73 -33.27 -86.71
C GLN A 522 -21.11 -33.69 -85.28
N ARG A 523 -21.25 -35.00 -85.02
CA ARG A 523 -21.48 -35.52 -83.65
C ARG A 523 -20.28 -35.31 -82.73
N ILE A 524 -19.06 -35.54 -83.23
CA ILE A 524 -17.81 -35.24 -82.49
C ILE A 524 -17.78 -33.75 -82.15
N ARG A 525 -18.00 -32.88 -83.13
CA ARG A 525 -18.00 -31.42 -82.92
C ARG A 525 -19.01 -30.98 -81.87
N VAL A 526 -20.24 -31.50 -81.93
CA VAL A 526 -21.27 -31.21 -80.92
C VAL A 526 -20.85 -31.69 -79.53
N MET A 527 -20.23 -32.87 -79.42
CA MET A 527 -19.78 -33.40 -78.13
C MET A 527 -18.57 -32.61 -77.58
N THR A 528 -17.61 -32.23 -78.43
CA THR A 528 -16.47 -31.38 -78.05
C THR A 528 -16.92 -29.99 -77.63
N GLU A 529 -17.87 -29.37 -78.33
CA GLU A 529 -18.46 -28.08 -77.93
C GLU A 529 -19.18 -28.18 -76.58
N ARG A 530 -19.88 -29.29 -76.32
CA ARG A 530 -20.51 -29.56 -75.02
C ARG A 530 -19.49 -29.74 -73.89
N SER A 531 -18.44 -30.55 -74.10
CA SER A 531 -17.36 -30.71 -73.13
C SER A 531 -16.61 -29.41 -72.88
N GLY A 532 -16.31 -28.64 -73.94
CA GLY A 532 -15.69 -27.33 -73.82
C GLY A 532 -16.55 -26.36 -73.01
N THR A 533 -17.87 -26.37 -73.22
CA THR A 533 -18.80 -25.57 -72.41
C THR A 533 -18.83 -26.00 -70.93
N ALA A 534 -18.71 -27.28 -70.63
CA ALA A 534 -18.66 -27.80 -69.25
C ALA A 534 -17.35 -27.42 -68.55
N VAL A 535 -16.19 -27.58 -69.21
CA VAL A 535 -14.89 -27.09 -68.70
C VAL A 535 -14.94 -25.59 -68.47
N GLN A 536 -15.42 -24.83 -69.45
CA GLN A 536 -15.46 -23.37 -69.39
C GLN A 536 -16.45 -22.88 -68.33
N TYR A 537 -17.54 -23.60 -68.06
CA TYR A 537 -18.41 -23.36 -66.90
C TYR A 537 -17.67 -23.54 -65.57
N CYS A 538 -16.92 -24.64 -65.42
CA CYS A 538 -16.13 -24.90 -64.20
C CYS A 538 -14.98 -23.92 -64.01
N THR A 539 -14.24 -23.58 -65.06
CA THR A 539 -13.20 -22.55 -65.03
C THR A 539 -13.80 -21.19 -64.70
N ASN A 540 -14.91 -20.80 -65.32
CA ASN A 540 -15.58 -19.52 -65.03
C ASN A 540 -16.13 -19.46 -63.59
N ILE A 541 -16.48 -20.59 -62.97
CA ILE A 541 -16.87 -20.66 -61.55
C ILE A 541 -15.65 -20.56 -60.63
N LEU A 542 -14.53 -21.20 -60.98
CA LEU A 542 -13.28 -21.14 -60.22
C LEU A 542 -12.61 -19.76 -60.32
N GLU A 543 -12.71 -19.12 -61.49
CA GLU A 543 -12.21 -17.78 -61.82
C GLU A 543 -13.25 -16.67 -61.59
N ALA A 544 -14.40 -16.97 -60.96
CA ALA A 544 -15.54 -16.07 -60.77
C ALA A 544 -15.27 -14.77 -60.00
N LYS A 545 -14.01 -14.46 -59.69
CA LYS A 545 -13.55 -13.11 -59.39
C LYS A 545 -13.31 -12.34 -60.71
N GLY A 546 -14.37 -12.04 -61.48
CA GLY A 546 -14.25 -11.03 -62.55
C GLY A 546 -15.16 -11.13 -63.77
N LEU A 547 -15.80 -12.28 -64.06
CA LEU A 547 -16.61 -12.46 -65.28
C LEU A 547 -18.10 -12.13 -65.05
N TYR A 548 -18.73 -11.51 -66.06
CA TYR A 548 -20.12 -11.00 -66.06
C TYR A 548 -20.42 -9.98 -64.97
N GLN A 549 -19.46 -9.08 -64.65
CA GLN A 549 -19.69 -8.01 -63.69
C GLN A 549 -20.85 -7.10 -64.12
N ASP A 550 -20.91 -6.77 -65.41
CA ASP A 550 -21.96 -5.99 -66.05
C ASP A 550 -22.75 -6.86 -67.04
N LEU A 551 -23.57 -7.76 -66.47
CA LEU A 551 -24.33 -8.80 -67.19
C LEU A 551 -25.10 -8.27 -68.42
N TYR A 552 -25.75 -7.11 -68.29
CA TYR A 552 -26.53 -6.52 -69.37
C TYR A 552 -25.65 -6.09 -70.56
N GLU A 553 -24.49 -5.48 -70.31
CA GLU A 553 -23.57 -5.05 -71.36
C GLU A 553 -23.00 -6.27 -72.13
N ASP A 554 -22.68 -7.34 -71.40
CA ASP A 554 -22.22 -8.59 -72.01
C ASP A 554 -23.32 -9.26 -72.86
N MET A 555 -24.59 -9.21 -72.41
CA MET A 555 -25.74 -9.67 -73.18
C MET A 555 -25.95 -8.82 -74.44
N GLN A 556 -25.87 -7.49 -74.36
CA GLN A 556 -25.97 -6.59 -75.52
C GLN A 556 -24.86 -6.87 -76.54
N ARG A 557 -23.60 -6.96 -76.09
CA ARG A 557 -22.45 -7.25 -76.97
C ARG A 557 -22.58 -8.60 -77.67
N THR A 558 -23.13 -9.61 -76.99
CA THR A 558 -23.37 -10.93 -77.58
C THR A 558 -24.53 -10.91 -78.57
N THR A 559 -25.57 -10.12 -78.29
CA THR A 559 -26.71 -9.90 -79.19
C THR A 559 -26.25 -9.32 -80.52
N GLN A 560 -25.47 -8.23 -80.47
CA GLN A 560 -24.89 -7.59 -81.67
C GLN A 560 -24.03 -8.55 -82.50
N ARG A 561 -23.34 -9.49 -81.85
CA ARG A 561 -22.46 -10.46 -82.55
C ARG A 561 -23.23 -11.62 -83.18
N ILE A 562 -24.26 -12.14 -82.53
CA ILE A 562 -24.99 -13.33 -82.98
C ILE A 562 -26.13 -12.96 -83.95
N MET A 563 -26.74 -11.79 -83.76
CA MET A 563 -27.90 -11.31 -84.52
C MET A 563 -27.53 -10.25 -85.57
N ALA A 564 -26.30 -10.26 -86.08
CA ALA A 564 -25.84 -9.24 -87.02
C ALA A 564 -26.70 -9.14 -88.30
N ASP A 565 -27.37 -10.23 -88.70
CA ASP A 565 -28.19 -10.33 -89.92
C ASP A 565 -29.71 -10.40 -89.64
N ILE A 566 -30.16 -10.12 -88.40
CA ILE A 566 -31.57 -10.18 -87.99
C ILE A 566 -31.91 -8.89 -87.22
N ASP A 567 -32.94 -8.16 -87.67
CA ASP A 567 -33.33 -6.90 -87.04
C ASP A 567 -33.97 -7.14 -85.66
N GLY A 568 -33.55 -6.39 -84.64
CA GLY A 568 -34.06 -6.56 -83.29
C GLY A 568 -33.17 -5.97 -82.21
N GLU A 569 -33.71 -5.82 -81.01
CA GLU A 569 -32.97 -5.26 -79.88
C GLU A 569 -33.18 -6.03 -78.57
N LEU A 570 -32.24 -5.83 -77.65
CA LEU A 570 -32.34 -6.27 -76.26
C LEU A 570 -32.63 -5.04 -75.40
N SER A 571 -33.84 -4.93 -74.88
CA SER A 571 -34.20 -3.89 -73.92
C SER A 571 -34.06 -4.40 -72.47
N PHE A 572 -33.82 -3.48 -71.54
CA PHE A 572 -33.80 -3.76 -70.12
C PHE A 572 -34.67 -2.77 -69.35
N GLU A 573 -35.53 -3.32 -68.50
CA GLU A 573 -36.44 -2.55 -67.66
C GLU A 573 -36.25 -2.94 -66.19
N GLY A 574 -35.81 -2.00 -65.36
CA GLY A 574 -35.65 -2.21 -63.92
C GLY A 574 -34.36 -1.68 -63.34
N ASP A 575 -34.06 -2.09 -62.11
CA ASP A 575 -32.90 -1.62 -61.35
C ASP A 575 -31.63 -2.43 -61.72
N ALA A 576 -30.68 -1.79 -62.39
CA ALA A 576 -29.40 -2.40 -62.79
C ALA A 576 -28.57 -2.91 -61.58
N ASP A 577 -28.75 -2.34 -60.39
CA ASP A 577 -28.08 -2.81 -59.17
C ASP A 577 -28.61 -4.18 -58.72
N VAL A 578 -29.81 -4.58 -59.15
CA VAL A 578 -30.31 -5.95 -58.93
C VAL A 578 -29.46 -6.95 -59.71
N LEU A 579 -29.07 -6.62 -60.95
CA LEU A 579 -28.20 -7.47 -61.77
C LEU A 579 -26.79 -7.58 -61.20
N LYS A 580 -26.24 -6.50 -60.62
CA LYS A 580 -24.93 -6.51 -59.96
C LYS A 580 -24.93 -7.27 -58.65
N ARG A 581 -26.07 -7.27 -57.97
CA ARG A 581 -26.29 -8.05 -56.77
C ARG A 581 -26.15 -9.54 -57.10
N LEU A 582 -26.76 -10.05 -58.17
CA LEU A 582 -26.75 -11.48 -58.56
C LEU A 582 -25.39 -12.16 -58.32
N GLY A 583 -25.41 -13.31 -57.62
CA GLY A 583 -24.20 -14.07 -57.35
C GLY A 583 -23.50 -14.43 -58.66
N PRO A 584 -22.14 -14.47 -58.70
CA PRO A 584 -21.39 -14.68 -59.94
C PRO A 584 -21.88 -15.88 -60.78
N ARG A 585 -22.26 -16.97 -60.10
CA ARG A 585 -22.83 -18.18 -60.72
C ARG A 585 -24.17 -17.90 -61.40
N THR A 586 -25.09 -17.21 -60.74
CA THR A 586 -26.41 -16.87 -61.28
C THR A 586 -26.30 -15.95 -62.50
N ARG A 587 -25.35 -15.01 -62.50
CA ARG A 587 -25.08 -14.15 -63.68
C ARG A 587 -24.60 -14.96 -64.88
N ALA A 588 -23.64 -15.87 -64.67
CA ALA A 588 -23.11 -16.72 -65.72
C ALA A 588 -24.19 -17.66 -66.30
N ASP A 589 -25.00 -18.29 -65.44
CA ASP A 589 -26.07 -19.20 -65.88
C ASP A 589 -27.19 -18.47 -66.64
N LEU A 590 -27.55 -17.25 -66.21
CA LEU A 590 -28.54 -16.41 -66.91
C LEU A 590 -28.02 -15.94 -68.28
N PHE A 591 -26.76 -15.49 -68.36
CA PHE A 591 -26.12 -15.13 -69.63
C PHE A 591 -26.11 -16.30 -70.63
N LEU A 592 -25.73 -17.50 -70.16
CA LEU A 592 -25.66 -18.68 -71.01
C LEU A 592 -27.05 -19.13 -71.48
N PHE A 593 -28.09 -18.99 -70.64
CA PHE A 593 -29.46 -19.24 -71.06
C PHE A 593 -29.85 -18.30 -72.21
N TYR A 594 -29.61 -16.99 -72.04
CA TYR A 594 -29.92 -16.00 -73.07
C TYR A 594 -29.17 -16.26 -74.39
N LYS A 595 -27.87 -16.53 -74.32
CA LYS A 595 -27.05 -16.87 -75.49
C LYS A 595 -27.59 -18.08 -76.24
N GLU A 596 -28.06 -19.10 -75.53
CA GLU A 596 -28.67 -20.29 -76.15
C GLU A 596 -29.97 -19.93 -76.90
N CYS A 597 -30.81 -19.05 -76.34
CA CYS A 597 -31.99 -18.54 -77.05
C CYS A 597 -31.60 -17.85 -78.37
N LEU A 598 -30.59 -16.98 -78.33
CA LEU A 598 -30.09 -16.30 -79.54
C LEU A 598 -29.57 -17.31 -80.57
N VAL A 599 -28.73 -18.27 -80.17
CA VAL A 599 -28.21 -19.28 -81.10
C VAL A 599 -29.34 -20.11 -81.73
N ASN A 600 -30.40 -20.42 -80.97
CA ASN A 600 -31.56 -21.13 -81.50
C ASN A 600 -32.28 -20.32 -82.58
N ILE A 601 -32.51 -19.02 -82.35
CA ILE A 601 -33.11 -18.14 -83.36
C ILE A 601 -32.23 -18.10 -84.61
N SER A 602 -30.95 -17.72 -84.46
CA SER A 602 -30.01 -17.56 -85.59
C SER A 602 -29.85 -18.83 -86.44
N ARG A 603 -29.83 -20.03 -85.82
CA ARG A 603 -29.59 -21.29 -86.55
C ARG A 603 -30.84 -22.02 -87.01
N HIS A 604 -31.98 -21.79 -86.35
CA HIS A 604 -33.13 -22.68 -86.48
C HIS A 604 -34.46 -21.99 -86.77
N SER A 605 -34.58 -20.66 -86.73
CA SER A 605 -35.89 -19.98 -86.90
C SER A 605 -36.20 -19.45 -88.30
N GLN A 606 -35.15 -19.13 -89.08
CA GLN A 606 -35.26 -18.28 -90.29
C GLN A 606 -35.99 -16.94 -90.05
N ALA A 607 -35.97 -16.44 -88.81
CA ALA A 607 -36.58 -15.17 -88.44
C ALA A 607 -35.89 -13.99 -89.13
N THR A 608 -36.67 -12.98 -89.49
CA THR A 608 -36.17 -11.68 -89.95
C THR A 608 -36.15 -10.65 -88.83
N GLN A 609 -36.91 -10.90 -87.76
CA GLN A 609 -36.99 -10.03 -86.60
C GLN A 609 -36.98 -10.83 -85.29
N PHE A 610 -36.27 -10.31 -84.29
CA PHE A 610 -36.32 -10.83 -82.92
C PHE A 610 -36.52 -9.70 -81.91
N ASP A 611 -37.03 -10.05 -80.74
CA ASP A 611 -37.23 -9.13 -79.64
C ASP A 611 -36.84 -9.79 -78.31
N ALA A 612 -36.05 -9.11 -77.50
CA ALA A 612 -35.65 -9.59 -76.18
C ALA A 612 -35.85 -8.51 -75.12
N HIS A 613 -36.49 -8.91 -74.02
CA HIS A 613 -36.79 -8.03 -72.89
C HIS A 613 -36.32 -8.67 -71.59
N LEU A 614 -35.43 -7.98 -70.87
CA LEU A 614 -35.00 -8.38 -69.54
C LEU A 614 -35.61 -7.42 -68.51
N THR A 615 -36.41 -7.95 -67.59
CA THR A 615 -37.05 -7.17 -66.52
C THR A 615 -36.51 -7.60 -65.16
N ALA A 616 -36.08 -6.65 -64.33
CA ALA A 616 -35.59 -6.91 -62.97
C ALA A 616 -36.28 -6.01 -61.94
N SER A 617 -37.11 -6.61 -61.07
CA SER A 617 -37.85 -5.90 -60.03
C SER A 617 -37.74 -6.59 -58.68
N GLY A 618 -37.06 -5.95 -57.73
CA GLY A 618 -36.96 -6.40 -56.33
C GLY A 618 -36.37 -7.81 -56.18
N SER A 619 -37.25 -8.80 -56.02
CA SER A 619 -36.89 -10.22 -55.88
C SER A 619 -37.19 -11.08 -57.12
N ASP A 620 -37.69 -10.50 -58.20
CA ASP A 620 -38.09 -11.24 -59.40
C ASP A 620 -37.33 -10.74 -60.63
N LEU A 621 -36.83 -11.68 -61.41
CA LEU A 621 -36.16 -11.43 -62.67
C LEU A 621 -36.86 -12.24 -63.77
N SER A 622 -37.25 -11.56 -64.84
CA SER A 622 -37.92 -12.16 -66.00
C SER A 622 -37.11 -11.87 -67.26
N LEU A 623 -36.90 -12.88 -68.09
CA LEU A 623 -36.28 -12.75 -69.39
C LEU A 623 -37.21 -13.34 -70.44
N VAL A 624 -37.62 -12.49 -71.37
CA VAL A 624 -38.49 -12.83 -72.49
C VAL A 624 -37.68 -12.71 -73.78
N VAL A 625 -37.76 -13.71 -74.64
CA VAL A 625 -37.11 -13.71 -75.96
C VAL A 625 -38.09 -14.25 -77.00
N SER A 626 -38.36 -13.48 -78.04
CA SER A 626 -39.31 -13.78 -79.10
C SER A 626 -38.68 -13.64 -80.49
N ASP A 627 -39.12 -14.45 -81.46
CA ASP A 627 -38.75 -14.33 -82.87
C ASP A 627 -40.00 -14.43 -83.77
N ASN A 628 -39.90 -13.95 -85.02
CA ASN A 628 -40.99 -14.03 -86.02
C ASN A 628 -40.82 -15.16 -87.05
N GLY A 629 -39.95 -16.13 -86.79
CA GLY A 629 -39.61 -17.20 -87.72
C GLY A 629 -40.70 -18.28 -87.88
N HIS A 630 -40.34 -19.45 -88.39
CA HIS A 630 -41.29 -20.55 -88.59
C HIS A 630 -41.72 -21.29 -87.31
N GLY A 631 -41.18 -20.88 -86.16
CA GLY A 631 -41.51 -21.43 -84.85
C GLY A 631 -41.21 -22.92 -84.66
N LEU A 632 -41.64 -23.46 -83.52
CA LEU A 632 -41.53 -24.89 -83.18
C LEU A 632 -42.70 -25.69 -83.80
N THR A 633 -42.43 -26.44 -84.88
CA THR A 633 -43.44 -27.27 -85.58
C THR A 633 -43.86 -28.53 -84.80
N ALA A 634 -45.07 -29.04 -85.06
CA ALA A 634 -45.61 -30.22 -84.38
C ALA A 634 -44.71 -31.47 -84.60
N PRO A 635 -44.47 -32.32 -83.57
CA PRO A 635 -45.17 -32.42 -82.29
C PRO A 635 -44.54 -31.60 -81.12
N LEU A 636 -43.68 -30.63 -81.43
CA LEU A 636 -42.93 -29.84 -80.44
C LEU A 636 -43.52 -28.44 -80.17
N ALA A 637 -44.66 -28.11 -80.78
CA ALA A 637 -45.38 -26.86 -80.53
C ALA A 637 -45.63 -26.68 -79.01
N ASN A 638 -45.25 -25.52 -78.47
CA ASN A 638 -45.35 -25.16 -77.05
C ASN A 638 -44.50 -25.99 -76.06
N LYS A 639 -43.51 -26.76 -76.53
CA LYS A 639 -42.53 -27.43 -75.65
C LYS A 639 -41.21 -26.66 -75.61
N VAL A 640 -40.70 -26.42 -74.40
CA VAL A 640 -39.39 -25.81 -74.21
C VAL A 640 -38.30 -26.72 -74.80
N PRO A 641 -37.39 -26.22 -75.65
CA PRO A 641 -36.28 -27.01 -76.16
C PRO A 641 -35.47 -27.67 -75.03
N PRO A 642 -35.06 -28.95 -75.16
CA PRO A 642 -34.36 -29.66 -74.08
C PRO A 642 -33.08 -28.95 -73.59
N SER A 643 -32.37 -28.24 -74.46
CA SER A 643 -31.18 -27.46 -74.09
C SER A 643 -31.53 -26.29 -73.15
N LEU A 644 -32.61 -25.56 -73.43
CA LEU A 644 -33.10 -24.47 -72.59
C LEU A 644 -33.74 -24.99 -71.29
N GLN A 645 -34.45 -26.12 -71.34
CA GLN A 645 -35.01 -26.74 -70.15
C GLN A 645 -33.91 -27.20 -69.16
N ARG A 646 -32.79 -27.73 -69.66
CA ARG A 646 -31.62 -28.06 -68.83
C ARG A 646 -31.02 -26.81 -68.17
N ARG A 647 -30.82 -25.73 -68.94
CA ARG A 647 -30.24 -24.48 -68.41
C ARG A 647 -31.14 -23.79 -67.39
N ALA A 648 -32.46 -23.77 -67.61
CA ALA A 648 -33.41 -23.23 -66.64
C ALA A 648 -33.39 -24.00 -65.31
N ARG A 649 -33.26 -25.34 -65.35
CA ARG A 649 -33.10 -26.17 -64.15
C ARG A 649 -31.82 -25.85 -63.39
N LEU A 650 -30.70 -25.63 -64.08
CA LEU A 650 -29.42 -25.25 -63.44
C LEU A 650 -29.51 -23.88 -62.76
N LEU A 651 -30.25 -22.95 -63.36
CA LEU A 651 -30.51 -21.63 -62.78
C LEU A 651 -31.53 -21.68 -61.62
N GLY A 652 -32.31 -22.76 -61.50
CA GLY A 652 -33.44 -22.87 -60.58
C GLY A 652 -34.65 -22.01 -60.99
N ALA A 653 -34.75 -21.69 -62.28
CA ALA A 653 -35.78 -20.81 -62.85
C ALA A 653 -36.92 -21.62 -63.52
N GLN A 654 -38.09 -21.01 -63.63
CA GLN A 654 -39.22 -21.55 -64.38
C GLN A 654 -39.14 -21.05 -65.83
N VAL A 655 -39.34 -21.93 -66.81
CA VAL A 655 -39.29 -21.59 -68.23
C VAL A 655 -40.53 -22.09 -68.95
N THR A 656 -41.07 -21.26 -69.84
CA THR A 656 -42.21 -21.59 -70.70
C THR A 656 -41.91 -21.20 -72.15
N ALA A 657 -42.39 -22.00 -73.10
CA ALA A 657 -42.30 -21.70 -74.53
C ALA A 657 -43.71 -21.70 -75.14
N LYS A 658 -44.01 -20.69 -75.94
CA LYS A 658 -45.27 -20.53 -76.66
C LYS A 658 -44.98 -20.32 -78.14
N HIS A 659 -45.88 -20.79 -78.99
CA HIS A 659 -45.92 -20.49 -80.41
C HIS A 659 -47.07 -19.51 -80.66
N PRO A 660 -46.81 -18.21 -80.88
CA PRO A 660 -47.85 -17.24 -81.18
C PRO A 660 -48.62 -17.58 -82.46
N SER A 661 -49.87 -17.14 -82.57
CA SER A 661 -50.70 -17.30 -83.77
C SER A 661 -50.17 -16.56 -85.00
N GLU A 662 -49.29 -15.58 -84.76
CA GLU A 662 -48.68 -14.71 -85.76
C GLU A 662 -47.39 -15.30 -86.37
N GLY A 663 -46.92 -16.45 -85.86
CA GLY A 663 -45.65 -17.09 -86.24
C GLY A 663 -44.59 -17.01 -85.14
N GLY A 664 -43.51 -17.79 -85.28
CA GLY A 664 -42.33 -17.69 -84.42
C GLY A 664 -42.36 -18.44 -83.08
N THR A 665 -41.36 -18.17 -82.25
CA THR A 665 -41.22 -18.75 -80.91
C THR A 665 -41.15 -17.67 -79.84
N HIS A 666 -41.82 -17.86 -78.71
CA HIS A 666 -41.78 -16.98 -77.54
C HIS A 666 -41.32 -17.77 -76.31
N ILE A 667 -40.19 -17.39 -75.71
CA ILE A 667 -39.59 -18.05 -74.55
C ILE A 667 -39.55 -17.08 -73.38
N GLU A 668 -40.12 -17.50 -72.26
CA GLU A 668 -40.17 -16.71 -71.02
C GLU A 668 -39.50 -17.50 -69.89
N LEU A 669 -38.56 -16.85 -69.21
CA LEU A 669 -37.81 -17.39 -68.08
C LEU A 669 -38.04 -16.51 -66.85
N ASN A 670 -38.55 -17.10 -65.77
CA ASN A 670 -38.84 -16.42 -64.51
C ASN A 670 -38.00 -16.98 -63.36
N LEU A 671 -37.21 -16.11 -62.71
CA LEU A 671 -36.33 -16.43 -61.59
C LEU A 671 -36.72 -15.62 -60.35
N ARG A 672 -37.05 -16.32 -59.25
CA ARG A 672 -37.25 -15.70 -57.93
C ARG A 672 -35.94 -15.65 -57.16
N THR A 673 -35.37 -14.47 -57.01
CA THR A 673 -34.19 -14.24 -56.16
C THR A 673 -34.66 -14.18 -54.69
N ARG A 674 -34.45 -15.26 -53.93
CA ARG A 674 -34.80 -15.30 -52.50
C ARG A 674 -34.10 -14.15 -51.76
N LYS A 675 -34.88 -13.26 -51.12
CA LYS A 675 -34.46 -12.15 -50.25
C LYS A 675 -33.11 -12.39 -49.59
N TRP A 676 -32.10 -11.67 -50.02
CA TRP A 676 -30.78 -11.71 -49.42
C TRP A 676 -30.73 -10.96 -48.10
N GLY A 677 -30.44 -11.73 -47.05
CA GLY A 677 -29.82 -11.36 -45.78
C GLY A 677 -30.00 -9.94 -45.26
N ARG A 678 -30.89 -9.76 -44.29
CA ARG A 678 -30.55 -8.93 -43.12
C ARG A 678 -29.56 -9.72 -42.27
N ARG A 679 -28.27 -9.51 -42.48
CA ARG A 679 -27.28 -9.53 -41.39
C ARG A 679 -27.07 -8.06 -41.02
N LYS A 680 -27.62 -7.65 -39.88
CA LYS A 680 -26.97 -6.66 -39.02
C LYS A 680 -26.38 -7.43 -37.86
#